data_AF-A0A7Z7FLS6-F1
#
_entry.id   AF-A0A7Z7FLS6-F1
#
_cell.length_a   1.000
_cell.length_b   1.000
_cell.length_c   1.000
_cell.angle_alpha   90.00
_cell.angle_beta   90.00
_cell.angle_gamma   90.00
#
_symmetry.space_group_name_H-M   'P 1'
#
loop_
_entity.id
_entity.type
_entity.pdbx_description
1 polymer ?
#
loop_
_entity_poly.entity_id
_entity_poly.type
_entity_poly.pdbx_seq_one_letter_code
_entity_poly.pdbx_strand_id
1 'polypeptide(L)'
;MGLYANAAGSNAAAIGFSANSSGTSAVAVGHNAVASGDYTEAMGNSAQALGTGDIALGASSTASGAGTYAAALGANALATGAGSAALGAASNAAGSLSTALGYGAKATTANSVALGSNSVANSTTLGTAGFQPAGGTMIQASTAAGGEVSVGKAGAERRITNVAAGYAATDAVNVSQLMAEDARVNLVNNNLSNLSNVVNNIPTNASLKYFHANSTLADSTVTGVNSVAAGPAAVASANNAVALGANSVADRANTVSVGSATAQRQIVNVGAGQQAADAVNVSQLSGVTQALGGGASVKADGSIAQPTYNVYGNTYSNVGDALGNISSATGNIVQSLKYIKFGPSGADQAQAGGNDSIALGGNAVASANGSVAIGRAAFATGLNSVAIGYGSQAGVANTFAVGNSFTPRRIVNVADGVNDTDAATVRQMNQMGSDLETQIANVIKPTTVLKSSALLGTSSDSDPATVAQLKSMTNALGGGATVAADGTVSAPAYVVHGATYSNVGDAVANIAKSTDGIGFGPGGTAGYAQASGTDSIAVGGAAFATASNAIAIGTGARATFSNSVAIGYGSAASAANTFAVGNVGSTRRIVNVADGINATDAATVGQVSSDIQAAIANLNLNGTTNSGLLKSAVHSTSLLGATPTSSLPPEQLIVSGPTDKGGQIEASGTDSMAIGLNSKADADYALATGVNVRTLGTGSVGVGQQIAIDGQNTVVIGTNVTAAADNALVIGNNSSTVVPGANGGIAIGNNVQVGGVNTLAIGTNILASGSNSVTLGYASADGGVANVVSVGSSKLQRRIINVAAGTQNTDAVNVSQLSGVTAALGGGATVNADGSIKKPTYTVQGTTATDVGTAISKLDGAVSNVSNNVTNLTQNFNNVVNGGGIKYFHASSTLADSSASGAESVAIGGGAIASGANSVALGSGSVASSGSLGVKGLAPDNAALTAGTAFGELSVGTSGKERRITNVAAGYNATDAVNVSQLMAEDVKVNNVSNNLSNLSNVVNNIGANVSMKYFHANSSLVDSTASGANAIAVGPQATAAGTNAIAVGYNASATSAESVALGSNSTTSAILSATAYNPGNATLSGTTAAGEVSVGNGSFNRRITNVAAGSAATDAVNVSQLMAENAKVNAEGTATAAALGSGSTYDPTTGNIGAPTYITGGSTYQNVGGAITNIDARLSNITSGTGDGIKYFHASSTLGDSSASGKDSVAIGGAATASTANSVALG
;
A
#
# COMPACT_ATOMS: atom_id res chain seq x y z
N MET A 1 -28.00 -78.85 -99.54
CA MET A 1 -27.13 -78.52 -100.69
C MET A 1 -25.68 -78.39 -100.23
N GLY A 2 -24.90 -79.47 -100.27
CA GLY A 2 -23.52 -79.51 -99.81
C GLY A 2 -23.16 -80.89 -99.26
N LEU A 3 -21.88 -81.27 -99.30
CA LEU A 3 -21.42 -82.56 -98.77
C LEU A 3 -21.59 -82.59 -97.24
N TYR A 4 -22.19 -83.66 -96.71
CA TYR A 4 -22.63 -83.80 -95.30
C TYR A 4 -23.68 -82.79 -94.80
N ALA A 5 -24.33 -82.02 -95.67
CA ALA A 5 -25.45 -81.16 -95.25
C ALA A 5 -26.66 -82.01 -94.79
N ASN A 6 -27.22 -81.70 -93.63
CA ASN A 6 -28.37 -82.38 -93.02
C ASN A 6 -29.51 -81.39 -92.79
N ALA A 7 -30.69 -81.65 -93.35
CA ALA A 7 -31.92 -80.91 -93.07
C ALA A 7 -32.92 -81.88 -92.46
N ALA A 8 -32.88 -82.03 -91.14
CA ALA A 8 -33.63 -83.06 -90.40
C ALA A 8 -34.97 -82.57 -89.84
N GLY A 9 -35.16 -81.25 -89.69
CA GLY A 9 -36.44 -80.67 -89.27
C GLY A 9 -37.44 -80.57 -90.41
N SER A 10 -38.75 -80.61 -90.10
CA SER A 10 -39.79 -80.36 -91.10
C SER A 10 -39.63 -78.95 -91.67
N ASN A 11 -39.74 -78.78 -92.99
CA ASN A 11 -39.58 -77.49 -93.69
C ASN A 11 -38.18 -76.83 -93.54
N ALA A 12 -37.17 -77.57 -93.06
CA ALA A 12 -35.83 -77.03 -92.86
C ALA A 12 -35.00 -76.93 -94.16
N ALA A 13 -34.04 -76.00 -94.21
CA ALA A 13 -33.10 -75.81 -95.32
C ALA A 13 -31.64 -75.86 -94.84
N ALA A 14 -30.81 -76.73 -95.41
CA ALA A 14 -29.37 -76.81 -95.10
C ALA A 14 -28.51 -76.65 -96.37
N ILE A 15 -27.62 -75.66 -96.40
CA ILE A 15 -26.83 -75.23 -97.57
C ILE A 15 -25.37 -74.97 -97.14
N GLY A 16 -24.42 -75.79 -97.58
CA GLY A 16 -23.00 -75.72 -97.18
C GLY A 16 -22.43 -77.08 -96.80
N PHE A 17 -21.10 -77.18 -96.68
CA PHE A 17 -20.45 -78.42 -96.22
C PHE A 17 -20.77 -78.64 -94.74
N SER A 18 -21.30 -79.82 -94.38
CA SER A 18 -21.67 -80.18 -93.00
C SER A 18 -22.62 -79.20 -92.28
N ALA A 19 -23.44 -78.44 -93.03
CA ALA A 19 -24.50 -77.61 -92.48
C ALA A 19 -25.62 -78.49 -91.89
N ASN A 20 -26.07 -78.25 -90.65
CA ASN A 20 -27.07 -79.06 -89.96
C ASN A 20 -28.27 -78.21 -89.51
N SER A 21 -29.41 -78.40 -90.15
CA SER A 21 -30.68 -77.74 -89.82
C SER A 21 -31.66 -78.78 -89.26
N SER A 22 -31.74 -78.91 -87.93
CA SER A 22 -32.54 -79.96 -87.26
C SER A 22 -33.85 -79.46 -86.67
N GLY A 23 -34.05 -78.15 -86.52
CA GLY A 23 -35.30 -77.56 -86.05
C GLY A 23 -36.36 -77.43 -87.14
N THR A 24 -37.64 -77.39 -86.74
CA THR A 24 -38.79 -77.16 -87.64
C THR A 24 -38.68 -75.78 -88.28
N SER A 25 -38.82 -75.68 -89.60
CA SER A 25 -38.67 -74.44 -90.38
C SER A 25 -37.33 -73.73 -90.19
N ALA A 26 -36.28 -74.44 -89.76
CA ALA A 26 -34.96 -73.87 -89.53
C ALA A 26 -34.11 -73.76 -90.81
N VAL A 27 -33.22 -72.77 -90.87
CA VAL A 27 -32.37 -72.47 -92.03
C VAL A 27 -30.90 -72.43 -91.63
N ALA A 28 -30.07 -73.35 -92.12
CA ALA A 28 -28.62 -73.38 -91.94
C ALA A 28 -27.88 -73.14 -93.27
N VAL A 29 -27.16 -72.01 -93.41
CA VAL A 29 -26.42 -71.63 -94.62
C VAL A 29 -24.97 -71.31 -94.31
N GLY A 30 -24.06 -72.25 -94.56
CA GLY A 30 -22.62 -72.09 -94.39
C GLY A 30 -21.91 -73.41 -94.09
N HIS A 31 -20.58 -73.44 -94.22
CA HIS A 31 -19.78 -74.60 -93.79
C HIS A 31 -19.87 -74.75 -92.27
N ASN A 32 -20.27 -75.92 -91.76
CA ASN A 32 -20.56 -76.22 -90.35
C ASN A 32 -21.64 -75.33 -89.67
N ALA A 33 -22.52 -74.67 -90.43
CA ALA A 33 -23.63 -73.92 -89.82
C ALA A 33 -24.63 -74.87 -89.12
N VAL A 34 -25.11 -74.54 -87.93
CA VAL A 34 -26.07 -75.35 -87.14
C VAL A 34 -27.31 -74.54 -86.76
N ALA A 35 -28.49 -74.98 -87.18
CA ALA A 35 -29.78 -74.40 -86.84
C ALA A 35 -30.64 -75.48 -86.17
N SER A 36 -30.58 -75.58 -84.84
CA SER A 36 -31.16 -76.72 -84.10
C SER A 36 -32.48 -76.43 -83.38
N GLY A 37 -32.78 -75.17 -83.08
CA GLY A 37 -34.08 -74.75 -82.54
C GLY A 37 -35.13 -74.63 -83.65
N ASP A 38 -36.42 -74.76 -83.31
CA ASP A 38 -37.48 -74.49 -84.27
C ASP A 38 -37.47 -73.01 -84.70
N TYR A 39 -37.82 -72.70 -85.95
CA TYR A 39 -37.87 -71.35 -86.53
C TYR A 39 -36.54 -70.57 -86.47
N THR A 40 -35.39 -71.27 -86.52
CA THR A 40 -34.06 -70.65 -86.41
C THR A 40 -33.41 -70.31 -87.76
N GLU A 41 -32.50 -69.34 -87.76
CA GLU A 41 -31.68 -68.98 -88.92
C GLU A 41 -30.18 -68.92 -88.55
N ALA A 42 -29.37 -69.88 -89.01
CA ALA A 42 -27.92 -69.89 -88.84
C ALA A 42 -27.21 -69.67 -90.20
N MET A 43 -26.63 -68.50 -90.42
CA MET A 43 -26.03 -68.11 -91.70
C MET A 43 -24.58 -67.65 -91.53
N GLY A 44 -23.61 -68.48 -91.93
CA GLY A 44 -22.17 -68.21 -91.85
C GLY A 44 -21.35 -69.48 -91.65
N ASN A 45 -20.02 -69.39 -91.81
CA ASN A 45 -19.14 -70.51 -91.44
C ASN A 45 -19.24 -70.73 -89.92
N SER A 46 -19.60 -71.94 -89.48
CA SER A 46 -19.73 -72.32 -88.06
C SER A 46 -20.73 -71.47 -87.26
N ALA A 47 -21.70 -70.81 -87.92
CA ALA A 47 -22.79 -70.10 -87.26
C ALA A 47 -23.72 -71.08 -86.53
N GLN A 48 -24.20 -70.74 -85.33
CA GLN A 48 -24.99 -71.63 -84.48
C GLN A 48 -26.24 -70.90 -83.94
N ALA A 49 -27.44 -71.33 -84.33
CA ALA A 49 -28.72 -70.88 -83.77
C ALA A 49 -29.40 -72.07 -83.07
N LEU A 50 -29.38 -72.06 -81.74
CA LEU A 50 -29.61 -73.27 -80.93
C LEU A 50 -30.95 -73.28 -80.18
N GLY A 51 -31.44 -72.12 -79.74
CA GLY A 51 -32.77 -71.96 -79.14
C GLY A 51 -33.86 -71.70 -80.19
N THR A 52 -35.12 -71.99 -79.88
CA THR A 52 -36.25 -71.74 -80.80
C THR A 52 -36.37 -70.24 -81.14
N GLY A 53 -36.51 -69.91 -82.42
CA GLY A 53 -36.59 -68.51 -82.91
C GLY A 53 -35.27 -67.75 -82.91
N ASP A 54 -34.15 -68.40 -82.60
CA ASP A 54 -32.82 -67.78 -82.59
C ASP A 54 -32.29 -67.47 -84.01
N ILE A 55 -31.56 -66.37 -84.16
CA ILE A 55 -30.91 -65.95 -85.41
C ILE A 55 -29.41 -65.77 -85.16
N ALA A 56 -28.57 -66.48 -85.92
CA ALA A 56 -27.12 -66.39 -85.87
C ALA A 56 -26.55 -66.11 -87.28
N LEU A 57 -26.22 -64.85 -87.58
CA LEU A 57 -25.76 -64.40 -88.90
C LEU A 57 -24.33 -63.84 -88.81
N GLY A 58 -23.35 -64.59 -89.28
CA GLY A 58 -21.92 -64.26 -89.21
C GLY A 58 -21.04 -65.50 -89.06
N ALA A 59 -19.74 -65.38 -89.37
CA ALA A 59 -18.81 -66.48 -89.10
C ALA A 59 -18.67 -66.70 -87.59
N SER A 60 -18.88 -67.91 -87.11
CA SER A 60 -18.85 -68.32 -85.69
C SER A 60 -19.78 -67.51 -84.77
N SER A 61 -20.85 -66.89 -85.29
CA SER A 61 -21.89 -66.31 -84.43
C SER A 61 -22.65 -67.42 -83.71
N THR A 62 -23.05 -67.19 -82.45
CA THR A 62 -23.79 -68.15 -81.64
C THR A 62 -24.96 -67.47 -80.95
N ALA A 63 -26.17 -67.87 -81.31
CA ALA A 63 -27.39 -67.58 -80.57
C ALA A 63 -27.84 -68.87 -79.87
N SER A 64 -28.00 -68.81 -78.55
CA SER A 64 -28.32 -69.97 -77.71
C SER A 64 -29.13 -69.58 -76.48
N GLY A 65 -30.11 -68.69 -76.67
CA GLY A 65 -30.88 -68.10 -75.57
C GLY A 65 -31.80 -69.11 -74.92
N ALA A 66 -31.63 -69.36 -73.62
CA ALA A 66 -32.48 -70.27 -72.86
C ALA A 66 -33.90 -69.69 -72.65
N GLY A 67 -34.77 -69.84 -73.66
CA GLY A 67 -36.13 -69.28 -73.64
C GLY A 67 -36.55 -68.47 -74.86
N THR A 68 -35.91 -68.68 -76.03
CA THR A 68 -36.30 -68.21 -77.37
C THR A 68 -35.89 -66.78 -77.78
N TYR A 69 -35.78 -66.58 -79.10
CA TYR A 69 -35.55 -65.31 -79.83
C TYR A 69 -34.25 -64.56 -79.52
N ALA A 70 -33.12 -65.27 -79.35
CA ALA A 70 -31.81 -64.62 -79.28
C ALA A 70 -31.25 -64.31 -80.68
N ALA A 71 -30.65 -63.12 -80.87
CA ALA A 71 -30.15 -62.65 -82.17
C ALA A 71 -28.66 -62.28 -82.11
N ALA A 72 -27.80 -63.09 -82.74
CA ALA A 72 -26.35 -62.91 -82.84
C ALA A 72 -25.94 -62.55 -84.29
N LEU A 73 -25.84 -61.25 -84.58
CA LEU A 73 -25.51 -60.73 -85.92
C LEU A 73 -24.11 -60.10 -85.92
N GLY A 74 -23.16 -60.76 -86.58
CA GLY A 74 -21.75 -60.36 -86.67
C GLY A 74 -20.80 -61.52 -86.39
N ALA A 75 -19.59 -61.47 -86.94
CA ALA A 75 -18.61 -62.54 -86.74
C ALA A 75 -18.22 -62.68 -85.25
N ASN A 76 -18.32 -63.89 -84.69
CA ASN A 76 -18.15 -64.18 -83.27
C ASN A 76 -19.12 -63.42 -82.32
N ALA A 77 -20.29 -62.97 -82.80
CA ALA A 77 -21.33 -62.44 -81.91
C ALA A 77 -21.95 -63.56 -81.07
N LEU A 78 -22.17 -63.33 -79.77
CA LEU A 78 -22.73 -64.29 -78.81
C LEU A 78 -24.02 -63.71 -78.19
N ALA A 79 -25.18 -64.28 -78.51
CA ALA A 79 -26.46 -63.97 -77.87
C ALA A 79 -26.91 -65.20 -77.06
N THR A 80 -26.45 -65.28 -75.80
CA THR A 80 -26.64 -66.47 -74.94
C THR A 80 -27.69 -66.26 -73.84
N GLY A 81 -28.13 -65.02 -73.62
CA GLY A 81 -29.29 -64.73 -72.77
C GLY A 81 -30.62 -65.01 -73.49
N ALA A 82 -31.67 -65.34 -72.73
CA ALA A 82 -33.04 -65.46 -73.27
C ALA A 82 -33.48 -64.12 -73.90
N GLY A 83 -34.02 -64.13 -75.12
CA GLY A 83 -34.44 -62.91 -75.83
C GLY A 83 -33.37 -61.82 -75.96
N SER A 84 -32.08 -62.22 -76.02
CA SER A 84 -30.95 -61.27 -76.06
C SER A 84 -30.51 -60.93 -77.48
N ALA A 85 -29.94 -59.73 -77.68
CA ALA A 85 -29.49 -59.27 -78.99
C ALA A 85 -28.02 -58.84 -78.98
N ALA A 86 -27.15 -59.55 -79.69
CA ALA A 86 -25.74 -59.25 -79.89
C ALA A 86 -25.50 -58.82 -81.35
N LEU A 87 -25.37 -57.51 -81.56
CA LEU A 87 -25.29 -56.87 -82.87
C LEU A 87 -23.93 -56.21 -83.07
N GLY A 88 -23.05 -56.86 -83.83
CA GLY A 88 -21.67 -56.44 -84.09
C GLY A 88 -20.66 -57.57 -83.86
N ALA A 89 -19.53 -57.56 -84.56
CA ALA A 89 -18.52 -58.60 -84.40
C ALA A 89 -17.95 -58.63 -82.97
N ALA A 90 -17.77 -59.83 -82.41
CA ALA A 90 -17.39 -60.08 -81.02
C ALA A 90 -18.31 -59.45 -79.94
N SER A 91 -19.52 -59.03 -80.29
CA SER A 91 -20.52 -58.58 -79.29
C SER A 91 -21.03 -59.78 -78.45
N ASN A 92 -21.42 -59.53 -77.20
CA ASN A 92 -21.82 -60.56 -76.24
C ASN A 92 -23.00 -60.10 -75.38
N ALA A 93 -24.20 -60.59 -75.66
CA ALA A 93 -25.41 -60.38 -74.87
C ALA A 93 -25.73 -61.69 -74.10
N ALA A 94 -25.26 -61.77 -72.86
CA ALA A 94 -25.43 -62.94 -71.99
C ALA A 94 -26.49 -62.76 -70.91
N GLY A 95 -26.90 -61.52 -70.62
CA GLY A 95 -28.04 -61.25 -69.72
C GLY A 95 -29.37 -61.59 -70.40
N SER A 96 -30.34 -62.09 -69.63
CA SER A 96 -31.73 -62.22 -70.11
C SER A 96 -32.27 -60.84 -70.53
N LEU A 97 -32.92 -60.77 -71.70
CA LEU A 97 -33.41 -59.53 -72.34
C LEU A 97 -32.34 -58.43 -72.51
N SER A 98 -31.06 -58.81 -72.56
CA SER A 98 -29.96 -57.85 -72.74
C SER A 98 -29.67 -57.55 -74.21
N THR A 99 -29.12 -56.36 -74.49
CA THR A 99 -28.73 -55.94 -75.84
C THR A 99 -27.29 -55.44 -75.86
N ALA A 100 -26.43 -56.01 -76.68
CA ALA A 100 -25.05 -55.57 -76.92
C ALA A 100 -24.92 -55.08 -78.38
N LEU A 101 -24.79 -53.76 -78.58
CA LEU A 101 -24.79 -53.11 -79.89
C LEU A 101 -23.45 -52.43 -80.17
N GLY A 102 -22.57 -53.10 -80.92
CA GLY A 102 -21.25 -52.61 -81.35
C GLY A 102 -20.14 -53.66 -81.26
N TYR A 103 -19.03 -53.41 -81.97
CA TYR A 103 -17.86 -54.31 -81.93
C TYR A 103 -17.34 -54.51 -80.50
N GLY A 104 -17.29 -55.75 -80.01
CA GLY A 104 -16.85 -56.06 -78.65
C GLY A 104 -17.76 -55.56 -77.51
N ALA A 105 -18.99 -55.09 -77.80
CA ALA A 105 -19.94 -54.68 -76.77
C ALA A 105 -20.38 -55.88 -75.92
N LYS A 106 -20.55 -55.71 -74.60
CA LYS A 106 -20.85 -56.81 -73.67
C LYS A 106 -21.94 -56.45 -72.67
N ALA A 107 -23.11 -57.07 -72.78
CA ALA A 107 -24.22 -56.92 -71.83
C ALA A 107 -24.43 -58.24 -71.08
N THR A 108 -24.02 -58.30 -69.82
CA THR A 108 -24.13 -59.50 -68.96
C THR A 108 -25.19 -59.39 -67.89
N THR A 109 -25.61 -58.18 -67.52
CA THR A 109 -26.71 -57.98 -66.57
C THR A 109 -28.06 -58.07 -67.30
N ALA A 110 -29.09 -58.60 -66.63
CA ALA A 110 -30.43 -58.73 -67.20
C ALA A 110 -31.03 -57.36 -67.55
N ASN A 111 -31.92 -57.34 -68.56
CA ASN A 111 -32.60 -56.15 -69.09
C ASN A 111 -31.70 -54.98 -69.51
N SER A 112 -30.38 -55.20 -69.61
CA SER A 112 -29.38 -54.13 -69.74
C SER A 112 -28.86 -53.99 -71.18
N VAL A 113 -28.49 -52.77 -71.54
CA VAL A 113 -28.03 -52.40 -72.89
C VAL A 113 -26.59 -51.92 -72.84
N ALA A 114 -25.69 -52.59 -73.58
CA ALA A 114 -24.34 -52.11 -73.85
C ALA A 114 -24.30 -51.46 -75.25
N LEU A 115 -24.26 -50.12 -75.29
CA LEU A 115 -24.39 -49.33 -76.50
C LEU A 115 -23.03 -48.75 -76.94
N GLY A 116 -22.56 -49.11 -78.12
CA GLY A 116 -21.29 -48.70 -78.70
C GLY A 116 -20.19 -49.75 -78.56
N SER A 117 -19.14 -49.63 -79.39
CA SER A 117 -18.03 -50.59 -79.41
C SER A 117 -17.31 -50.67 -78.05
N ASN A 118 -17.03 -51.88 -77.57
CA ASN A 118 -16.39 -52.17 -76.28
C ASN A 118 -17.13 -51.61 -75.04
N SER A 119 -18.41 -51.23 -75.17
CA SER A 119 -19.23 -50.88 -74.00
C SER A 119 -19.54 -52.11 -73.17
N VAL A 120 -19.63 -51.95 -71.84
CA VAL A 120 -19.87 -53.05 -70.90
C VAL A 120 -21.01 -52.69 -69.96
N ALA A 121 -22.09 -53.48 -69.98
CA ALA A 121 -23.19 -53.43 -69.03
C ALA A 121 -23.11 -54.68 -68.13
N ASN A 122 -22.54 -54.52 -66.94
CA ASN A 122 -22.27 -55.57 -65.97
C ASN A 122 -22.44 -55.11 -64.51
N SER A 123 -23.17 -54.02 -64.26
CA SER A 123 -23.32 -53.45 -62.92
C SER A 123 -24.02 -54.41 -61.95
N THR A 124 -23.49 -54.46 -60.73
CA THR A 124 -24.02 -55.22 -59.59
C THR A 124 -24.81 -54.34 -58.60
N THR A 125 -24.87 -53.02 -58.81
CA THR A 125 -25.40 -52.04 -57.84
C THR A 125 -26.77 -51.47 -58.20
N LEU A 126 -27.44 -52.02 -59.21
CA LEU A 126 -28.73 -51.51 -59.74
C LEU A 126 -29.89 -51.48 -58.72
N GLY A 127 -29.77 -52.23 -57.62
CA GLY A 127 -30.71 -52.19 -56.48
C GLY A 127 -30.45 -51.08 -55.46
N THR A 128 -29.41 -50.26 -55.63
CA THR A 128 -29.02 -49.18 -54.70
C THR A 128 -29.30 -47.82 -55.33
N ALA A 129 -29.71 -46.83 -54.51
CA ALA A 129 -29.88 -45.46 -54.99
C ALA A 129 -28.55 -44.86 -55.46
N GLY A 130 -28.53 -44.25 -56.65
CA GLY A 130 -27.29 -43.92 -57.36
C GLY A 130 -26.40 -42.82 -56.75
N PHE A 131 -26.91 -42.02 -55.81
CA PHE A 131 -26.13 -40.96 -55.15
C PHE A 131 -26.72 -40.58 -53.78
N GLN A 132 -25.86 -40.40 -52.77
CA GLN A 132 -26.22 -39.87 -51.45
C GLN A 132 -25.28 -38.71 -51.08
N PRO A 133 -25.76 -37.46 -50.97
CA PRO A 133 -24.92 -36.33 -50.55
C PRO A 133 -24.59 -36.42 -49.05
N ALA A 134 -23.34 -36.17 -48.68
CA ALA A 134 -22.90 -36.19 -47.29
C ALA A 134 -23.56 -35.05 -46.49
N GLY A 135 -24.35 -35.41 -45.47
CA GLY A 135 -25.05 -34.45 -44.59
C GLY A 135 -26.37 -33.88 -45.12
N GLY A 136 -26.83 -34.30 -46.30
CA GLY A 136 -28.10 -33.86 -46.90
C GLY A 136 -29.27 -34.83 -46.70
N THR A 137 -30.49 -34.31 -46.79
CA THR A 137 -31.72 -35.12 -46.87
C THR A 137 -31.68 -36.00 -48.12
N MET A 138 -32.08 -37.27 -48.02
CA MET A 138 -32.07 -38.17 -49.18
C MET A 138 -32.99 -37.66 -50.30
N ILE A 139 -32.43 -37.43 -51.48
CA ILE A 139 -33.21 -37.33 -52.71
C ILE A 139 -33.70 -38.75 -53.03
N GLN A 140 -35.02 -38.92 -53.15
CA GLN A 140 -35.65 -40.23 -53.29
C GLN A 140 -35.52 -40.74 -54.74
N ALA A 141 -34.29 -41.05 -55.14
CA ALA A 141 -33.96 -41.57 -56.46
C ALA A 141 -34.53 -42.99 -56.64
N SER A 142 -35.28 -43.19 -57.72
CA SER A 142 -35.82 -44.50 -58.10
C SER A 142 -34.69 -45.51 -58.31
N THR A 143 -34.86 -46.75 -57.84
CA THR A 143 -33.89 -47.82 -58.06
C THR A 143 -33.86 -48.24 -59.53
N ALA A 144 -32.67 -48.53 -60.07
CA ALA A 144 -32.48 -48.98 -61.45
C ALA A 144 -32.83 -50.48 -61.64
N ALA A 145 -33.86 -50.97 -60.92
CA ALA A 145 -34.25 -52.38 -60.91
C ALA A 145 -34.66 -52.92 -62.29
N GLY A 146 -34.93 -52.04 -63.26
CA GLY A 146 -35.24 -52.37 -64.64
C GLY A 146 -34.03 -52.65 -65.55
N GLY A 147 -32.78 -52.51 -65.09
CA GLY A 147 -31.56 -52.66 -65.91
C GLY A 147 -30.81 -51.35 -66.15
N GLU A 148 -29.63 -51.42 -66.79
CA GLU A 148 -28.82 -50.23 -67.12
C GLU A 148 -28.63 -50.04 -68.63
N VAL A 149 -28.38 -48.79 -69.05
CA VAL A 149 -27.89 -48.46 -70.40
C VAL A 149 -26.45 -47.96 -70.28
N SER A 150 -25.48 -48.86 -70.52
CA SER A 150 -24.06 -48.54 -70.52
C SER A 150 -23.60 -48.07 -71.89
N VAL A 151 -23.14 -46.82 -71.98
CA VAL A 151 -22.60 -46.21 -73.21
C VAL A 151 -21.08 -46.32 -73.33
N GLY A 152 -20.42 -47.07 -72.45
CA GLY A 152 -18.95 -47.19 -72.41
C GLY A 152 -18.48 -48.31 -71.49
N LYS A 153 -17.23 -48.23 -71.03
CA LYS A 153 -16.70 -49.06 -69.93
C LYS A 153 -15.89 -48.17 -69.00
N ALA A 154 -15.58 -48.64 -67.79
CA ALA A 154 -14.73 -47.89 -66.86
C ALA A 154 -13.38 -47.51 -67.52
N GLY A 155 -13.04 -46.22 -67.47
CA GLY A 155 -11.86 -45.63 -68.13
C GLY A 155 -12.01 -45.42 -69.64
N ALA A 156 -13.19 -45.61 -70.20
CA ALA A 156 -13.55 -45.33 -71.59
C ALA A 156 -15.04 -44.93 -71.71
N GLU A 157 -15.44 -43.96 -70.90
CA GLU A 157 -16.77 -43.36 -70.86
C GLU A 157 -17.06 -42.54 -72.13
N ARG A 158 -18.35 -42.36 -72.46
CA ARG A 158 -18.77 -41.55 -73.62
C ARG A 158 -19.67 -40.40 -73.21
N ARG A 159 -19.52 -39.27 -73.92
CA ARG A 159 -20.45 -38.14 -73.83
C ARG A 159 -21.78 -38.53 -74.48
N ILE A 160 -22.89 -38.25 -73.79
CA ILE A 160 -24.23 -38.28 -74.36
C ILE A 160 -24.54 -36.85 -74.81
N THR A 161 -24.70 -36.64 -76.12
CA THR A 161 -24.88 -35.31 -76.72
C THR A 161 -26.31 -35.10 -77.22
N ASN A 162 -26.71 -33.83 -77.39
CA ASN A 162 -28.06 -33.44 -77.85
C ASN A 162 -29.20 -33.84 -76.89
N VAL A 163 -28.90 -33.89 -75.59
CA VAL A 163 -29.89 -34.13 -74.52
C VAL A 163 -30.67 -32.83 -74.27
N ALA A 164 -31.99 -32.86 -74.46
CA ALA A 164 -32.88 -31.75 -74.12
C ALA A 164 -32.90 -31.52 -72.59
N ALA A 165 -33.40 -30.37 -72.13
CA ALA A 165 -33.53 -30.14 -70.69
C ALA A 165 -34.59 -31.08 -70.09
N GLY A 166 -34.20 -31.89 -69.11
CA GLY A 166 -35.11 -32.80 -68.40
C GLY A 166 -36.18 -32.05 -67.61
N TYR A 167 -37.40 -32.58 -67.59
CA TYR A 167 -38.56 -31.99 -66.92
C TYR A 167 -38.97 -32.80 -65.68
N ALA A 168 -38.96 -34.13 -65.76
CA ALA A 168 -39.24 -35.03 -64.65
C ALA A 168 -37.98 -35.37 -63.84
N ALA A 169 -38.16 -35.80 -62.60
CA ALA A 169 -37.06 -36.16 -61.67
C ALA A 169 -36.20 -37.36 -62.13
N THR A 170 -36.65 -38.10 -63.14
CA THR A 170 -35.93 -39.25 -63.75
C THR A 170 -35.36 -38.94 -65.14
N ASP A 171 -35.54 -37.72 -65.64
CA ASP A 171 -34.97 -37.32 -66.92
C ASP A 171 -33.46 -37.03 -66.79
N ALA A 172 -32.72 -37.20 -67.88
CA ALA A 172 -31.29 -36.87 -67.90
C ALA A 172 -31.09 -35.35 -67.80
N VAL A 173 -30.31 -34.90 -66.82
CA VAL A 173 -29.91 -33.50 -66.67
C VAL A 173 -28.86 -33.15 -67.74
N ASN A 174 -29.12 -32.12 -68.54
CA ASN A 174 -28.16 -31.64 -69.51
C ASN A 174 -27.24 -30.53 -68.92
N VAL A 175 -26.15 -30.22 -69.61
CA VAL A 175 -25.17 -29.23 -69.14
C VAL A 175 -25.78 -27.83 -68.98
N SER A 176 -26.79 -27.45 -69.79
CA SER A 176 -27.45 -26.14 -69.66
C SER A 176 -28.26 -26.00 -68.38
N GLN A 177 -28.87 -27.08 -67.88
CA GLN A 177 -29.56 -27.09 -66.59
C GLN A 177 -28.56 -26.98 -65.43
N LEU A 178 -27.44 -27.70 -65.52
CA LEU A 178 -26.36 -27.60 -64.53
C LEU A 178 -25.73 -26.20 -64.53
N MET A 179 -25.51 -25.60 -65.70
CA MET A 179 -25.03 -24.21 -65.82
C MET A 179 -26.05 -23.18 -65.31
N ALA A 180 -27.35 -23.43 -65.46
CA ALA A 180 -28.39 -22.55 -64.90
C ALA A 180 -28.43 -22.61 -63.37
N GLU A 181 -28.09 -23.76 -62.78
CA GLU A 181 -27.93 -23.90 -61.33
C GLU A 181 -26.58 -23.34 -60.85
N ASP A 182 -25.49 -23.56 -61.57
CA ASP A 182 -24.19 -22.93 -61.29
C ASP A 182 -24.27 -21.40 -61.36
N ALA A 183 -25.02 -20.84 -62.31
CA ALA A 183 -25.31 -19.41 -62.37
C ALA A 183 -26.14 -18.93 -61.15
N ARG A 184 -27.05 -19.75 -60.62
CA ARG A 184 -27.76 -19.46 -59.36
C ARG A 184 -26.83 -19.53 -58.15
N VAL A 185 -25.98 -20.54 -58.05
CA VAL A 185 -24.97 -20.68 -56.99
C VAL A 185 -23.98 -19.52 -57.04
N ASN A 186 -23.53 -19.11 -58.22
CA ASN A 186 -22.69 -17.93 -58.40
C ASN A 186 -23.42 -16.62 -58.05
N LEU A 187 -24.72 -16.50 -58.33
CA LEU A 187 -25.52 -15.36 -57.85
C LEU A 187 -25.67 -15.38 -56.32
N VAL A 188 -25.87 -16.54 -55.70
CA VAL A 188 -25.90 -16.72 -54.24
C VAL A 188 -24.54 -16.40 -53.62
N ASN A 189 -23.43 -16.84 -54.21
CA ASN A 189 -22.08 -16.52 -53.77
C ASN A 189 -21.77 -15.02 -53.91
N ASN A 190 -22.22 -14.37 -54.98
CA ASN A 190 -22.12 -12.92 -55.15
C ASN A 190 -23.00 -12.16 -54.14
N ASN A 191 -24.22 -12.64 -53.87
CA ASN A 191 -25.08 -12.05 -52.85
C ASN A 191 -24.52 -12.27 -51.43
N LEU A 192 -23.91 -13.42 -51.15
CA LEU A 192 -23.23 -13.72 -49.90
C LEU A 192 -21.93 -12.91 -49.76
N SER A 193 -21.18 -12.69 -50.84
CA SER A 193 -20.02 -11.80 -50.88
C SER A 193 -20.43 -10.34 -50.71
N ASN A 194 -21.51 -9.89 -51.34
CA ASN A 194 -22.07 -8.55 -51.14
C ASN A 194 -22.62 -8.36 -49.72
N LEU A 195 -23.31 -9.36 -49.16
CA LEU A 195 -23.76 -9.34 -47.77
C LEU A 195 -22.56 -9.39 -46.81
N SER A 196 -21.54 -10.20 -47.09
CA SER A 196 -20.29 -10.23 -46.34
C SER A 196 -19.56 -8.89 -46.44
N ASN A 197 -19.56 -8.23 -47.60
CA ASN A 197 -19.01 -6.89 -47.75
C ASN A 197 -19.85 -5.84 -47.00
N VAL A 198 -21.18 -5.95 -46.97
CA VAL A 198 -22.04 -5.07 -46.15
C VAL A 198 -21.79 -5.31 -44.65
N VAL A 199 -21.63 -6.56 -44.22
CA VAL A 199 -21.34 -6.92 -42.82
C VAL A 199 -19.90 -6.56 -42.42
N ASN A 200 -18.91 -6.73 -43.30
CA ASN A 200 -17.51 -6.35 -43.06
C ASN A 200 -17.32 -4.82 -43.15
N ASN A 201 -18.15 -4.12 -43.93
CA ASN A 201 -18.26 -2.65 -43.98
C ASN A 201 -19.25 -2.10 -42.93
N ILE A 202 -19.81 -2.95 -42.06
CA ILE A 202 -20.07 -2.58 -40.67
C ILE A 202 -18.78 -2.96 -39.94
N PRO A 203 -17.74 -2.09 -39.95
CA PRO A 203 -16.45 -2.45 -39.37
C PRO A 203 -16.64 -2.89 -37.92
N THR A 204 -15.91 -3.93 -37.52
CA THR A 204 -15.96 -4.60 -36.20
C THR A 204 -15.58 -3.71 -35.00
N ASN A 205 -15.43 -2.42 -35.25
CA ASN A 205 -14.94 -1.35 -34.39
C ASN A 205 -15.42 0.05 -34.85
N ALA A 206 -16.32 0.15 -35.83
CA ALA A 206 -17.09 1.38 -36.06
C ALA A 206 -18.59 1.10 -36.27
N SER A 207 -19.27 1.01 -35.14
CA SER A 207 -20.24 2.05 -34.79
C SER A 207 -21.21 2.51 -35.89
N LEU A 208 -22.49 2.13 -35.78
CA LEU A 208 -23.55 2.80 -36.53
C LEU A 208 -23.54 4.30 -36.17
N LYS A 209 -24.00 5.17 -37.07
CA LYS A 209 -23.89 6.65 -36.95
C LYS A 209 -24.32 7.25 -35.61
N TYR A 210 -25.20 6.58 -34.85
CA TYR A 210 -25.67 7.00 -33.52
C TYR A 210 -25.37 6.00 -32.38
N PHE A 211 -24.69 4.89 -32.66
CA PHE A 211 -24.31 3.87 -31.67
C PHE A 211 -22.82 3.59 -31.79
N HIS A 212 -22.00 4.31 -31.01
CA HIS A 212 -20.55 4.19 -31.09
C HIS A 212 -19.95 3.30 -30.01
N ALA A 213 -19.14 2.32 -30.43
CA ALA A 213 -18.41 1.40 -29.57
C ALA A 213 -16.97 1.23 -30.10
N ASN A 214 -15.99 1.48 -29.24
CA ASN A 214 -14.57 1.31 -29.54
C ASN A 214 -13.96 0.35 -28.51
N SER A 215 -13.79 -0.92 -28.89
CA SER A 215 -13.27 -1.96 -27.99
C SER A 215 -12.75 -3.17 -28.74
N THR A 216 -11.87 -3.92 -28.07
CA THR A 216 -11.36 -5.24 -28.46
C THR A 216 -11.83 -6.36 -27.53
N LEU A 217 -12.64 -6.04 -26.52
CA LEU A 217 -13.27 -7.02 -25.62
C LEU A 217 -14.42 -7.75 -26.33
N ALA A 218 -14.82 -8.91 -25.81
CA ALA A 218 -15.85 -9.78 -26.39
C ALA A 218 -17.22 -9.10 -26.55
N ASP A 219 -18.14 -9.76 -27.27
CA ASP A 219 -19.51 -9.24 -27.49
C ASP A 219 -20.36 -9.20 -26.21
N SER A 220 -21.44 -8.42 -26.26
CA SER A 220 -22.44 -8.36 -25.19
C SER A 220 -23.29 -9.64 -25.12
N THR A 221 -23.67 -10.05 -23.92
CA THR A 221 -24.52 -11.23 -23.66
C THR A 221 -25.87 -10.81 -23.07
N VAL A 222 -26.96 -11.30 -23.65
CA VAL A 222 -28.34 -10.98 -23.22
C VAL A 222 -29.08 -12.29 -22.97
N THR A 223 -29.43 -12.57 -21.72
CA THR A 223 -30.20 -13.78 -21.33
C THR A 223 -31.48 -13.47 -20.55
N GLY A 224 -31.64 -12.26 -20.02
CA GLY A 224 -32.89 -11.83 -19.40
C GLY A 224 -33.97 -11.50 -20.44
N VAL A 225 -35.23 -11.86 -20.18
CA VAL A 225 -36.35 -11.51 -21.06
C VAL A 225 -36.54 -9.99 -21.08
N ASN A 226 -36.72 -9.39 -22.25
CA ASN A 226 -36.83 -7.93 -22.46
C ASN A 226 -35.63 -7.12 -21.94
N SER A 227 -34.43 -7.71 -21.89
CA SER A 227 -33.22 -7.03 -21.41
C SER A 227 -32.34 -6.49 -22.55
N VAL A 228 -31.46 -5.54 -22.24
CA VAL A 228 -30.58 -4.86 -23.21
C VAL A 228 -29.15 -4.84 -22.68
N ALA A 229 -28.17 -5.26 -23.49
CA ALA A 229 -26.75 -5.09 -23.17
C ALA A 229 -26.08 -4.23 -24.24
N ALA A 230 -25.54 -3.08 -23.83
CA ALA A 230 -25.00 -2.04 -24.70
C ALA A 230 -23.56 -1.71 -24.28
N GLY A 231 -22.62 -2.45 -24.86
CA GLY A 231 -21.19 -2.35 -24.56
C GLY A 231 -20.51 -3.72 -24.64
N PRO A 232 -19.20 -3.76 -24.90
CA PRO A 232 -18.48 -5.02 -25.06
C PRO A 232 -18.41 -5.78 -23.73
N ALA A 233 -18.63 -7.10 -23.77
CA ALA A 233 -18.72 -7.98 -22.61
C ALA A 233 -19.77 -7.54 -21.57
N ALA A 234 -20.72 -6.67 -21.93
CA ALA A 234 -21.85 -6.33 -21.07
C ALA A 234 -22.81 -7.52 -20.97
N VAL A 235 -23.25 -7.88 -19.77
CA VAL A 235 -24.11 -9.03 -19.49
C VAL A 235 -25.42 -8.57 -18.88
N ALA A 236 -26.53 -8.72 -19.61
CA ALA A 236 -27.88 -8.48 -19.09
C ALA A 236 -28.57 -9.83 -18.86
N SER A 237 -28.53 -10.31 -17.61
CA SER A 237 -29.00 -11.66 -17.25
C SER A 237 -30.36 -11.70 -16.56
N ALA A 238 -30.84 -10.57 -16.02
CA ALA A 238 -32.16 -10.47 -15.41
C ALA A 238 -33.22 -9.84 -16.32
N ASN A 239 -34.49 -10.20 -16.08
CA ASN A 239 -35.62 -9.72 -16.88
C ASN A 239 -35.79 -8.19 -16.79
N ASN A 240 -36.08 -7.55 -17.92
CA ASN A 240 -36.29 -6.11 -18.05
C ASN A 240 -35.12 -5.27 -17.50
N ALA A 241 -33.88 -5.78 -17.58
CA ALA A 241 -32.68 -5.11 -17.10
C ALA A 241 -31.83 -4.54 -18.26
N VAL A 242 -31.01 -3.52 -17.97
CA VAL A 242 -30.13 -2.89 -18.94
C VAL A 242 -28.69 -2.89 -18.42
N ALA A 243 -27.77 -3.50 -19.15
CA ALA A 243 -26.33 -3.44 -18.89
C ALA A 243 -25.67 -2.43 -19.84
N LEU A 244 -25.24 -1.28 -19.34
CA LEU A 244 -24.71 -0.17 -20.12
C LEU A 244 -23.21 0.02 -19.85
N GLY A 245 -22.38 -0.04 -20.89
CA GLY A 245 -20.92 0.09 -20.83
C GLY A 245 -20.17 -1.25 -20.75
N ALA A 246 -18.86 -1.20 -20.98
CA ALA A 246 -18.01 -2.39 -21.07
C ALA A 246 -17.98 -3.21 -19.78
N ASN A 247 -18.09 -4.54 -19.86
CA ASN A 247 -18.13 -5.47 -18.71
C ASN A 247 -19.23 -5.15 -17.67
N SER A 248 -20.26 -4.37 -18.01
CA SER A 248 -21.36 -4.07 -17.09
C SER A 248 -22.24 -5.30 -16.90
N VAL A 249 -22.67 -5.59 -15.67
CA VAL A 249 -23.50 -6.75 -15.34
C VAL A 249 -24.81 -6.27 -14.74
N ALA A 250 -25.93 -6.67 -15.35
CA ALA A 250 -27.30 -6.39 -14.90
C ALA A 250 -28.00 -7.71 -14.53
N ASP A 251 -27.76 -8.14 -13.29
CA ASP A 251 -28.19 -9.43 -12.70
C ASP A 251 -29.46 -9.33 -11.84
N ARG A 252 -30.06 -8.13 -11.74
CA ARG A 252 -31.29 -7.87 -10.99
C ARG A 252 -32.38 -7.27 -11.88
N ALA A 253 -33.60 -7.79 -11.76
CA ALA A 253 -34.70 -7.40 -12.65
C ALA A 253 -35.08 -5.91 -12.51
N ASN A 254 -35.53 -5.29 -13.60
CA ASN A 254 -35.91 -3.86 -13.66
C ASN A 254 -34.79 -2.87 -13.25
N THR A 255 -33.52 -3.19 -13.52
CA THR A 255 -32.39 -2.31 -13.19
C THR A 255 -31.64 -1.81 -14.42
N VAL A 256 -31.01 -0.64 -14.31
CA VAL A 256 -30.00 -0.15 -15.26
C VAL A 256 -28.64 -0.20 -14.55
N SER A 257 -27.79 -1.13 -14.94
CA SER A 257 -26.43 -1.27 -14.42
C SER A 257 -25.42 -0.59 -15.35
N VAL A 258 -24.56 0.26 -14.79
CA VAL A 258 -23.48 0.95 -15.50
C VAL A 258 -22.09 0.34 -15.26
N GLY A 259 -22.02 -0.81 -14.58
CA GLY A 259 -20.76 -1.47 -14.24
C GLY A 259 -20.94 -2.88 -13.69
N SER A 260 -19.92 -3.41 -13.04
CA SER A 260 -19.95 -4.67 -12.30
C SER A 260 -19.62 -4.43 -10.82
N ALA A 261 -19.68 -5.48 -9.99
CA ALA A 261 -19.24 -5.40 -8.59
C ALA A 261 -17.79 -4.89 -8.43
N THR A 262 -16.90 -5.23 -9.38
CA THR A 262 -15.47 -4.89 -9.35
C THR A 262 -15.11 -3.64 -10.18
N ALA A 263 -15.95 -3.22 -11.13
CA ALA A 263 -15.70 -2.08 -12.01
C ALA A 263 -16.96 -1.22 -12.17
N GLN A 264 -17.11 -0.24 -11.28
CA GLN A 264 -18.28 0.64 -11.18
C GLN A 264 -18.03 1.94 -11.95
N ARG A 265 -19.07 2.58 -12.48
CA ARG A 265 -18.97 3.85 -13.24
C ARG A 265 -19.74 4.98 -12.58
N GLN A 266 -19.16 6.18 -12.63
CA GLN A 266 -19.83 7.41 -12.25
C GLN A 266 -20.82 7.82 -13.35
N ILE A 267 -22.01 8.27 -12.94
CA ILE A 267 -22.94 8.97 -13.84
C ILE A 267 -22.64 10.47 -13.69
N VAL A 268 -22.02 11.05 -14.71
CA VAL A 268 -21.62 12.47 -14.72
C VAL A 268 -22.67 13.35 -15.37
N ASN A 269 -22.67 14.65 -15.08
CA ASN A 269 -23.63 15.64 -15.58
C ASN A 269 -25.10 15.37 -15.18
N VAL A 270 -25.33 14.69 -14.04
CA VAL A 270 -26.67 14.50 -13.47
C VAL A 270 -27.21 15.82 -12.94
N GLY A 271 -28.33 16.29 -13.49
CA GLY A 271 -29.05 17.46 -12.99
C GLY A 271 -29.55 17.25 -11.56
N ALA A 272 -29.84 18.34 -10.84
CA ALA A 272 -30.41 18.21 -9.50
C ALA A 272 -31.83 17.61 -9.60
N GLY A 273 -32.07 16.49 -8.92
CA GLY A 273 -33.38 15.84 -8.92
C GLY A 273 -34.45 16.71 -8.26
N GLN A 274 -35.62 16.83 -8.89
CA GLN A 274 -36.73 17.67 -8.44
C GLN A 274 -37.97 16.84 -8.07
N GLN A 275 -38.17 15.69 -8.71
CA GLN A 275 -39.23 14.73 -8.40
C GLN A 275 -38.70 13.58 -7.52
N ALA A 276 -39.60 12.89 -6.83
CA ALA A 276 -39.23 11.81 -5.89
C ALA A 276 -38.56 10.58 -6.55
N ALA A 277 -38.63 10.45 -7.88
CA ALA A 277 -37.99 9.39 -8.65
C ALA A 277 -36.69 9.83 -9.36
N ASP A 278 -36.30 11.10 -9.24
CA ASP A 278 -35.08 11.62 -9.87
C ASP A 278 -33.82 11.21 -9.10
N ALA A 279 -32.69 11.09 -9.80
CA ALA A 279 -31.41 10.84 -9.18
C ALA A 279 -30.88 12.09 -8.43
N VAL A 280 -30.35 11.89 -7.22
CA VAL A 280 -29.71 12.95 -6.41
C VAL A 280 -28.26 13.13 -6.87
N ASN A 281 -27.83 14.38 -7.07
CA ASN A 281 -26.45 14.69 -7.44
C ASN A 281 -25.61 15.21 -6.25
N VAL A 282 -24.28 15.33 -6.46
CA VAL A 282 -23.34 15.76 -5.41
C VAL A 282 -23.62 17.18 -4.89
N SER A 283 -24.21 18.09 -5.69
CA SER A 283 -24.56 19.44 -5.22
C SER A 283 -25.68 19.43 -4.18
N GLN A 284 -26.66 18.52 -4.33
CA GLN A 284 -27.73 18.33 -3.35
C GLN A 284 -27.17 17.68 -2.08
N LEU A 285 -26.31 16.67 -2.21
CA LEU A 285 -25.65 16.02 -1.08
C LEU A 285 -24.69 16.95 -0.32
N SER A 286 -23.98 17.86 -1.01
CA SER A 286 -23.10 18.85 -0.39
C SER A 286 -23.88 19.96 0.34
N GLY A 287 -25.11 20.25 -0.09
CA GLY A 287 -26.05 21.07 0.69
C GLY A 287 -26.38 20.42 2.05
N VAL A 288 -26.60 19.10 2.06
CA VAL A 288 -26.80 18.34 3.32
C VAL A 288 -25.55 18.35 4.19
N THR A 289 -24.35 18.11 3.65
CA THR A 289 -23.13 18.12 4.48
C THR A 289 -22.82 19.50 5.07
N GLN A 290 -23.09 20.58 4.34
CA GLN A 290 -22.97 21.94 4.87
C GLN A 290 -23.92 22.19 6.06
N ALA A 291 -25.14 21.64 6.01
CA ALA A 291 -26.09 21.73 7.11
C ALA A 291 -25.67 20.93 8.36
N LEU A 292 -24.85 19.87 8.22
CA LEU A 292 -24.27 19.14 9.37
C LEU A 292 -23.13 19.92 10.05
N GLY A 293 -22.39 20.76 9.32
CA GLY A 293 -21.25 21.51 9.87
C GLY A 293 -20.08 20.62 10.29
N GLY A 294 -19.23 21.09 11.22
CA GLY A 294 -18.08 20.31 11.74
C GLY A 294 -17.03 19.92 10.69
N GLY A 295 -16.98 20.59 9.54
CA GLY A 295 -16.13 20.17 8.41
C GLY A 295 -16.66 18.99 7.61
N ALA A 296 -17.90 18.55 7.83
CA ALA A 296 -18.55 17.56 6.96
C ALA A 296 -18.56 18.04 5.52
N SER A 297 -18.10 17.17 4.63
CA SER A 297 -17.95 17.45 3.21
C SER A 297 -18.08 16.15 2.42
N VAL A 298 -18.60 16.24 1.19
CA VAL A 298 -18.51 15.13 0.25
C VAL A 298 -17.08 15.08 -0.26
N LYS A 299 -16.36 13.99 -0.01
CA LYS A 299 -14.99 13.79 -0.51
C LYS A 299 -14.99 13.47 -2.01
N ALA A 300 -13.81 13.50 -2.62
CA ALA A 300 -13.61 13.11 -4.01
C ALA A 300 -14.02 11.66 -4.34
N ASP A 301 -14.05 10.76 -3.34
CA ASP A 301 -14.52 9.37 -3.48
C ASP A 301 -16.05 9.21 -3.29
N GLY A 302 -16.78 10.30 -3.07
CA GLY A 302 -18.22 10.29 -2.79
C GLY A 302 -18.58 9.92 -1.35
N SER A 303 -17.62 9.49 -0.52
CA SER A 303 -17.85 9.28 0.91
C SER A 303 -18.02 10.62 1.63
N ILE A 304 -18.83 10.63 2.68
CA ILE A 304 -18.92 11.81 3.55
C ILE A 304 -17.70 11.80 4.47
N ALA A 305 -16.91 12.88 4.45
CA ALA A 305 -15.98 13.17 5.53
C ALA A 305 -16.81 13.36 6.80
N GLN A 306 -16.64 12.45 7.76
CA GLN A 306 -17.41 12.50 9.00
C GLN A 306 -17.15 13.85 9.69
N PRO A 307 -18.20 14.58 10.10
CA PRO A 307 -18.03 15.86 10.78
C PRO A 307 -17.19 15.66 12.04
N THR A 308 -16.24 16.56 12.25
CA THR A 308 -15.34 16.56 13.41
C THR A 308 -15.85 17.58 14.42
N TYR A 309 -16.54 17.12 15.46
CA TYR A 309 -16.97 17.97 16.58
C TYR A 309 -16.00 17.81 17.75
N ASN A 310 -15.20 18.84 18.03
CA ASN A 310 -14.35 18.87 19.22
C ASN A 310 -15.16 19.36 20.43
N VAL A 311 -15.44 18.45 21.35
CA VAL A 311 -16.25 18.67 22.56
C VAL A 311 -15.41 18.23 23.77
N TYR A 312 -15.13 19.17 24.68
CA TYR A 312 -14.33 18.94 25.90
C TYR A 312 -13.00 18.18 25.66
N GLY A 313 -12.30 18.50 24.56
CA GLY A 313 -11.03 17.87 24.20
C GLY A 313 -11.14 16.47 23.59
N ASN A 314 -12.35 15.92 23.49
CA ASN A 314 -12.64 14.69 22.75
C ASN A 314 -13.23 15.03 21.38
N THR A 315 -13.02 14.14 20.42
CA THR A 315 -13.43 14.34 19.02
C THR A 315 -14.53 13.35 18.67
N TYR A 316 -15.69 13.87 18.25
CA TYR A 316 -16.86 13.08 17.87
C TYR A 316 -17.09 13.19 16.36
N SER A 317 -17.40 12.05 15.74
CA SER A 317 -17.52 11.93 14.28
C SER A 317 -18.98 12.00 13.77
N ASN A 318 -19.94 12.15 14.68
CA ASN A 318 -21.36 12.34 14.37
C ASN A 318 -22.04 13.24 15.42
N VAL A 319 -23.17 13.84 15.04
CA VAL A 319 -23.92 14.79 15.88
C VAL A 319 -24.50 14.11 17.13
N GLY A 320 -24.95 12.86 17.02
CA GLY A 320 -25.59 12.12 18.10
C GLY A 320 -24.65 11.89 19.28
N ASP A 321 -23.46 11.37 19.03
CA ASP A 321 -22.44 11.12 20.06
C ASP A 321 -21.81 12.43 20.56
N ALA A 322 -21.69 13.46 19.71
CA ALA A 322 -21.24 14.79 20.14
C ALA A 322 -22.22 15.41 21.16
N LEU A 323 -23.52 15.42 20.84
CA LEU A 323 -24.57 15.90 21.75
C LEU A 323 -24.74 14.98 22.96
N GLY A 324 -24.62 13.67 22.77
CA GLY A 324 -24.62 12.67 23.85
C GLY A 324 -23.45 12.87 24.81
N ASN A 325 -22.28 13.24 24.31
CA ASN A 325 -21.15 13.60 25.15
C ASN A 325 -21.34 14.95 25.85
N ILE A 326 -21.86 15.99 25.20
CA ILE A 326 -22.22 17.25 25.88
C ILE A 326 -23.21 16.95 27.02
N SER A 327 -24.25 16.15 26.75
CA SER A 327 -25.25 15.70 27.72
C SER A 327 -24.68 14.84 28.85
N SER A 328 -23.60 14.09 28.59
CA SER A 328 -22.89 13.30 29.61
C SER A 328 -21.85 14.13 30.37
N ALA A 329 -21.27 15.16 29.75
CA ALA A 329 -20.22 16.00 30.29
C ALA A 329 -20.75 17.12 31.19
N THR A 330 -22.00 17.55 31.01
CA THR A 330 -22.73 18.31 32.05
C THR A 330 -22.91 17.47 33.32
N GLY A 331 -23.11 16.16 33.18
CA GLY A 331 -23.03 15.19 34.29
C GLY A 331 -21.61 14.98 34.84
N ASN A 332 -20.57 15.49 34.16
CA ASN A 332 -19.16 15.20 34.45
C ASN A 332 -18.31 16.45 34.73
N ILE A 333 -18.92 17.61 34.99
CA ILE A 333 -18.28 18.79 35.59
C ILE A 333 -17.51 18.40 36.87
N VAL A 334 -17.99 17.36 37.57
CA VAL A 334 -17.38 16.72 38.75
C VAL A 334 -15.96 16.16 38.51
N GLN A 335 -15.56 15.87 37.25
CA GLN A 335 -14.20 15.38 36.93
C GLN A 335 -13.23 16.50 36.51
N SER A 336 -13.71 17.53 35.81
CA SER A 336 -12.88 18.70 35.46
C SER A 336 -12.49 19.53 36.68
N LEU A 337 -13.34 19.51 37.72
CA LEU A 337 -13.03 20.03 39.05
C LEU A 337 -12.08 19.10 39.82
N LYS A 338 -10.83 18.94 39.34
CA LYS A 338 -9.79 18.08 39.97
C LYS A 338 -9.63 18.30 41.49
N TYR A 339 -9.91 19.52 41.96
CA TYR A 339 -9.80 19.93 43.37
C TYR A 339 -11.16 20.13 44.09
N ILE A 340 -12.30 19.94 43.41
CA ILE A 340 -13.65 20.04 44.03
C ILE A 340 -14.48 18.82 43.61
N LYS A 341 -14.45 17.78 44.44
CA LYS A 341 -15.10 16.48 44.18
C LYS A 341 -16.37 16.34 45.02
N PHE A 342 -17.53 16.34 44.36
CA PHE A 342 -18.82 16.12 45.02
C PHE A 342 -19.14 14.62 45.08
N GLY A 343 -19.42 14.09 46.28
CA GLY A 343 -19.99 12.75 46.44
C GLY A 343 -21.50 12.72 46.18
N PRO A 344 -22.11 11.55 45.93
CA PRO A 344 -23.56 11.45 45.72
C PRO A 344 -24.32 11.96 46.95
N SER A 345 -25.26 12.89 46.73
CA SER A 345 -26.01 13.57 47.78
C SER A 345 -27.41 13.89 47.29
N GLY A 346 -28.43 13.56 48.09
CA GLY A 346 -29.84 13.92 47.84
C GLY A 346 -30.25 15.26 48.45
N ALA A 347 -29.32 16.19 48.63
CA ALA A 347 -29.58 17.53 49.16
C ALA A 347 -29.69 18.56 48.01
N ASP A 348 -30.39 19.66 48.26
CA ASP A 348 -30.64 20.73 47.29
C ASP A 348 -29.37 21.38 46.72
N GLN A 349 -29.52 22.19 45.68
CA GLN A 349 -28.39 22.87 45.04
C GLN A 349 -27.74 23.94 45.95
N ALA A 350 -26.46 24.21 45.73
CA ALA A 350 -25.73 25.27 46.42
C ALA A 350 -26.19 26.66 45.93
N GLN A 351 -26.25 27.63 46.82
CA GLN A 351 -26.77 28.98 46.58
C GLN A 351 -25.69 30.03 46.86
N ALA A 352 -25.02 30.53 45.83
CA ALA A 352 -24.12 31.67 45.88
C ALA A 352 -24.92 32.94 45.52
N GLY A 353 -25.50 33.60 46.52
CA GLY A 353 -26.47 34.69 46.35
C GLY A 353 -25.89 36.09 46.45
N GLY A 354 -24.67 36.24 46.99
CA GLY A 354 -23.97 37.52 47.06
C GLY A 354 -23.00 37.73 45.89
N ASN A 355 -22.64 38.99 45.61
CA ASN A 355 -21.57 39.30 44.66
C ASN A 355 -20.24 38.71 45.17
N ASP A 356 -19.45 38.12 44.28
CA ASP A 356 -18.19 37.43 44.59
C ASP A 356 -18.31 36.32 45.67
N SER A 357 -19.50 35.72 45.81
CA SER A 357 -19.75 34.63 46.76
C SER A 357 -19.47 33.24 46.17
N ILE A 358 -19.09 32.29 47.03
CA ILE A 358 -18.72 30.92 46.65
C ILE A 358 -19.49 29.92 47.52
N ALA A 359 -20.38 29.12 46.93
CA ALA A 359 -21.12 28.06 47.62
C ALA A 359 -20.78 26.68 47.03
N LEU A 360 -20.20 25.78 47.83
CA LEU A 360 -19.67 24.48 47.40
C LEU A 360 -20.16 23.34 48.32
N GLY A 361 -21.21 22.64 47.89
CA GLY A 361 -21.79 21.48 48.58
C GLY A 361 -23.32 21.55 48.62
N GLY A 362 -24.00 20.41 48.77
CA GLY A 362 -25.46 20.37 48.77
C GLY A 362 -26.07 21.27 49.85
N ASN A 363 -27.01 22.12 49.48
CA ASN A 363 -27.64 23.15 50.32
C ASN A 363 -26.62 24.06 51.05
N ALA A 364 -25.43 24.28 50.49
CA ALA A 364 -24.52 25.32 50.96
C ALA A 364 -25.05 26.70 50.53
N VAL A 365 -25.07 27.69 51.42
CA VAL A 365 -25.62 29.02 51.17
C VAL A 365 -24.59 30.09 51.51
N ALA A 366 -24.14 30.84 50.49
CA ALA A 366 -23.26 31.99 50.61
C ALA A 366 -24.04 33.23 50.15
N SER A 367 -24.81 33.86 51.04
CA SER A 367 -25.86 34.82 50.66
C SER A 367 -25.44 36.30 50.73
N ALA A 368 -24.24 36.59 51.25
CA ALA A 368 -23.72 37.95 51.35
C ALA A 368 -22.52 38.17 50.42
N ASN A 369 -22.22 39.43 50.09
CA ASN A 369 -21.11 39.73 49.19
C ASN A 369 -19.76 39.26 49.79
N GLY A 370 -18.88 38.71 48.96
CA GLY A 370 -17.58 38.14 49.36
C GLY A 370 -17.66 36.92 50.29
N SER A 371 -18.83 36.30 50.47
CA SER A 371 -19.01 35.17 51.40
C SER A 371 -18.67 33.81 50.79
N VAL A 372 -18.12 32.89 51.59
CA VAL A 372 -17.63 31.58 51.13
C VAL A 372 -18.17 30.45 52.01
N ALA A 373 -19.07 29.63 51.48
CA ALA A 373 -19.67 28.47 52.14
C ALA A 373 -19.19 27.16 51.50
N ILE A 374 -18.37 26.35 52.19
CA ILE A 374 -17.76 25.13 51.65
C ILE A 374 -18.10 23.93 52.55
N GLY A 375 -19.07 23.12 52.13
CA GLY A 375 -19.57 21.96 52.85
C GLY A 375 -21.09 21.82 52.73
N ARG A 376 -21.62 20.60 52.78
CA ARG A 376 -23.08 20.36 52.76
C ARG A 376 -23.74 21.13 53.92
N ALA A 377 -24.78 21.89 53.64
CA ALA A 377 -25.48 22.75 54.62
C ALA A 377 -24.59 23.79 55.34
N ALA A 378 -23.47 24.26 54.76
CA ALA A 378 -22.73 25.41 55.30
C ALA A 378 -23.45 26.73 54.97
N PHE A 379 -23.54 27.66 55.92
CA PHE A 379 -24.20 28.97 55.77
C PHE A 379 -23.22 30.11 56.07
N ALA A 380 -22.79 30.83 55.04
CA ALA A 380 -22.03 32.08 55.15
C ALA A 380 -22.96 33.25 54.78
N THR A 381 -23.54 33.90 55.79
CA THR A 381 -24.57 34.93 55.60
C THR A 381 -24.10 36.33 56.05
N GLY A 382 -22.91 36.45 56.64
CA GLY A 382 -22.24 37.72 56.90
C GLY A 382 -21.39 38.21 55.71
N LEU A 383 -21.25 39.52 55.56
CA LEU A 383 -20.37 40.15 54.54
C LEU A 383 -18.92 39.68 54.70
N ASN A 384 -18.25 39.27 53.62
CA ASN A 384 -16.88 38.74 53.63
C ASN A 384 -16.63 37.59 54.63
N SER A 385 -17.68 36.81 54.96
CA SER A 385 -17.59 35.71 55.94
C SER A 385 -17.32 34.35 55.28
N VAL A 386 -16.68 33.44 56.01
CA VAL A 386 -16.24 32.14 55.49
C VAL A 386 -16.73 31.02 56.41
N ALA A 387 -17.57 30.12 55.91
CA ALA A 387 -18.09 28.95 56.63
C ALA A 387 -17.61 27.66 55.95
N ILE A 388 -16.78 26.86 56.63
CA ILE A 388 -16.20 25.62 56.07
C ILE A 388 -16.55 24.42 56.94
N GLY A 389 -16.97 23.32 56.31
CA GLY A 389 -17.43 22.10 56.95
C GLY A 389 -18.95 21.94 56.99
N TYR A 390 -19.40 20.71 57.28
CA TYR A 390 -20.83 20.36 57.32
C TYR A 390 -21.61 21.20 58.34
N GLY A 391 -22.68 21.89 57.95
CA GLY A 391 -23.50 22.64 58.91
C GLY A 391 -22.83 23.86 59.55
N SER A 392 -21.64 24.29 59.09
CA SER A 392 -20.93 25.44 59.66
C SER A 392 -21.67 26.75 59.39
N GLN A 393 -21.68 27.69 60.35
CA GLN A 393 -22.44 28.94 60.22
C GLN A 393 -21.58 30.18 60.54
N ALA A 394 -21.47 31.09 59.57
CA ALA A 394 -20.81 32.40 59.71
C ALA A 394 -21.84 33.51 59.42
N GLY A 395 -22.58 33.91 60.45
CA GLY A 395 -23.66 34.92 60.34
C GLY A 395 -23.22 36.37 60.57
N VAL A 396 -21.95 36.60 60.90
CA VAL A 396 -21.38 37.91 61.21
C VAL A 396 -20.31 38.25 60.16
N ALA A 397 -20.17 39.53 59.83
CA ALA A 397 -19.19 39.98 58.84
C ALA A 397 -17.74 39.63 59.24
N ASN A 398 -16.85 39.48 58.25
CA ASN A 398 -15.42 39.21 58.41
C ASN A 398 -15.06 38.02 59.33
N THR A 399 -15.96 37.04 59.47
CA THR A 399 -15.83 35.92 60.41
C THR A 399 -15.52 34.60 59.70
N PHE A 400 -14.60 33.79 60.25
CA PHE A 400 -14.26 32.46 59.74
C PHE A 400 -14.77 31.35 60.69
N ALA A 401 -15.72 30.54 60.24
CA ALA A 401 -16.38 29.51 61.04
C ALA A 401 -16.14 28.10 60.49
N VAL A 402 -15.59 27.20 61.32
CA VAL A 402 -15.41 25.76 61.01
C VAL A 402 -16.51 24.86 61.58
N GLY A 403 -17.54 25.44 62.20
CA GLY A 403 -18.65 24.71 62.81
C GLY A 403 -19.81 25.64 63.15
N ASN A 404 -20.68 25.19 64.06
CA ASN A 404 -21.73 26.00 64.68
C ASN A 404 -21.72 25.78 66.21
N SER A 405 -22.54 26.53 66.95
CA SER A 405 -22.60 26.51 68.42
C SER A 405 -22.90 25.12 69.04
N PHE A 406 -23.52 24.21 68.29
CA PHE A 406 -23.85 22.85 68.74
C PHE A 406 -22.87 21.78 68.25
N THR A 407 -22.09 22.08 67.21
CA THR A 407 -21.12 21.16 66.59
C THR A 407 -19.81 21.88 66.23
N PRO A 408 -19.02 22.32 67.24
CA PRO A 408 -17.72 22.94 67.02
C PRO A 408 -16.73 21.90 66.46
N ARG A 409 -15.73 22.37 65.69
CA ARG A 409 -14.67 21.53 65.13
C ARG A 409 -13.31 21.95 65.65
N ARG A 410 -12.47 20.96 65.96
CA ARG A 410 -11.07 21.19 66.34
C ARG A 410 -10.26 21.59 65.11
N ILE A 411 -9.61 22.74 65.17
CA ILE A 411 -8.57 23.12 64.21
C ILE A 411 -7.26 22.53 64.71
N VAL A 412 -6.57 21.76 63.88
CA VAL A 412 -5.30 21.10 64.19
C VAL A 412 -4.22 21.59 63.22
N ASN A 413 -2.95 21.45 63.57
CA ASN A 413 -1.80 21.98 62.82
C ASN A 413 -1.80 23.51 62.68
N VAL A 414 -2.40 24.21 63.64
CA VAL A 414 -2.23 25.67 63.81
C VAL A 414 -0.81 25.91 64.35
N ALA A 415 -0.06 26.79 63.71
CA ALA A 415 1.23 27.27 64.22
C ALA A 415 1.02 28.29 65.34
N ASP A 416 2.07 28.61 66.11
CA ASP A 416 1.96 29.62 67.15
C ASP A 416 1.60 30.98 66.57
N GLY A 417 0.52 31.58 67.08
CA GLY A 417 0.10 32.93 66.72
C GLY A 417 1.09 33.97 67.23
N VAL A 418 1.47 34.90 66.36
CA VAL A 418 2.43 35.98 66.65
C VAL A 418 1.74 37.34 66.70
N ASN A 419 0.59 37.49 66.02
CA ASN A 419 -0.22 38.69 66.00
C ASN A 419 -1.57 38.46 66.70
N ASP A 420 -2.20 39.54 67.17
CA ASP A 420 -3.47 39.52 67.93
C ASP A 420 -4.65 38.83 67.21
N THR A 421 -4.57 38.65 65.88
CA THR A 421 -5.59 38.00 65.05
C THR A 421 -5.37 36.51 64.85
N ASP A 422 -4.25 35.95 65.31
CA ASP A 422 -3.88 34.56 65.07
C ASP A 422 -4.59 33.61 66.08
N ALA A 423 -4.87 32.39 65.65
CA ALA A 423 -5.49 31.38 66.53
C ALA A 423 -4.45 30.78 67.49
N ALA A 424 -4.55 31.10 68.78
CA ALA A 424 -3.62 30.60 69.80
C ALA A 424 -3.61 29.07 69.90
N THR A 425 -2.42 28.46 69.89
CA THR A 425 -2.28 27.00 70.01
C THR A 425 -2.43 26.54 71.46
N VAL A 426 -2.81 25.27 71.67
CA VAL A 426 -2.79 24.68 73.03
C VAL A 426 -1.36 24.71 73.61
N ARG A 427 -0.31 24.69 72.79
CA ARG A 427 1.06 24.88 73.28
C ARG A 427 1.32 26.31 73.73
N GLN A 428 0.80 27.33 73.05
CA GLN A 428 0.88 28.72 73.54
C GLN A 428 0.04 28.94 74.78
N MET A 429 -1.13 28.33 74.88
CA MET A 429 -1.96 28.39 76.08
C MET A 429 -1.32 27.62 77.26
N ASN A 430 -0.55 26.56 76.99
CA ASN A 430 0.28 25.88 78.00
C ASN A 430 1.59 26.60 78.28
N GLN A 431 2.15 27.38 77.35
CA GLN A 431 3.31 28.24 77.58
C GLN A 431 2.88 29.46 78.39
N MET A 432 1.78 30.13 78.02
CA MET A 432 1.07 31.07 78.90
C MET A 432 0.69 30.40 80.21
N GLY A 433 0.30 29.12 80.21
CA GLY A 433 0.04 28.36 81.43
C GLY A 433 1.28 28.24 82.31
N SER A 434 2.44 27.92 81.73
CA SER A 434 3.74 27.81 82.39
C SER A 434 4.33 29.16 82.78
N ASP A 435 4.10 30.21 82.00
CA ASP A 435 4.53 31.58 82.24
C ASP A 435 3.64 32.21 83.32
N LEU A 436 2.34 31.91 83.31
CA LEU A 436 1.38 32.26 84.35
C LEU A 436 1.61 31.41 85.60
N GLU A 437 2.03 30.15 85.50
CA GLU A 437 2.42 29.30 86.64
C GLU A 437 3.78 29.74 87.21
N THR A 438 4.69 30.28 86.40
CA THR A 438 5.91 30.97 86.84
C THR A 438 5.58 32.32 87.49
N GLN A 439 4.65 33.10 86.92
CA GLN A 439 4.16 34.34 87.53
C GLN A 439 3.36 34.07 88.81
N ILE A 440 2.58 32.99 88.89
CA ILE A 440 1.81 32.55 90.06
C ILE A 440 2.75 31.96 91.12
N ALA A 441 3.79 31.22 90.75
CA ALA A 441 4.86 30.81 91.67
C ALA A 441 5.61 32.02 92.23
N ASN A 442 5.76 33.09 91.45
CA ASN A 442 6.29 34.38 91.90
C ASN A 442 5.27 35.25 92.67
N VAL A 443 3.97 34.90 92.68
CA VAL A 443 2.89 35.68 93.31
C VAL A 443 2.28 35.00 94.55
N ILE A 444 2.40 33.67 94.71
CA ILE A 444 1.76 32.91 95.81
C ILE A 444 2.78 32.19 96.72
N LYS A 445 3.80 32.93 97.18
CA LYS A 445 4.10 33.07 98.63
C LYS A 445 4.44 34.55 98.94
N PRO A 446 4.02 35.12 100.09
CA PRO A 446 3.51 36.50 100.10
C PRO A 446 4.44 37.58 100.69
N THR A 447 4.02 38.86 100.54
CA THR A 447 4.60 40.16 100.98
C THR A 447 5.67 40.78 100.04
N THR A 448 5.69 42.08 99.70
CA THR A 448 4.89 43.27 100.12
C THR A 448 4.86 44.33 99.00
N VAL A 449 3.77 45.10 98.83
CA VAL A 449 3.60 46.05 97.71
C VAL A 449 4.28 47.40 97.97
N LEU A 450 4.98 47.92 96.95
CA LEU A 450 5.76 49.16 96.97
C LEU A 450 4.91 50.43 97.16
N LYS A 451 5.12 51.14 98.28
CA LYS A 451 4.91 52.59 98.38
C LYS A 451 6.23 53.29 98.75
N SER A 452 6.49 54.38 98.02
CA SER A 452 7.31 55.56 98.35
C SER A 452 8.13 55.58 99.66
N SER A 453 9.45 55.67 99.50
CA SER A 453 10.35 56.43 100.39
C SER A 453 11.64 56.83 99.63
N ALA A 454 11.89 58.04 99.11
CA ALA A 454 11.07 59.24 98.84
C ALA A 454 9.89 59.45 99.82
N LEU A 455 10.12 59.93 101.04
CA LEU A 455 11.24 60.76 101.46
C LEU A 455 11.31 60.82 102.99
N LEU A 456 12.42 60.38 103.61
CA LEU A 456 12.73 60.63 105.04
C LEU A 456 14.27 60.70 105.24
N GLY A 457 14.98 61.75 104.83
CA GLY A 457 14.48 62.99 104.24
C GLY A 457 14.01 64.03 105.24
N THR A 458 13.94 65.28 104.77
CA THR A 458 13.01 66.29 105.28
C THR A 458 11.91 66.50 104.23
N SER A 459 10.76 65.85 104.39
CA SER A 459 9.47 66.55 104.27
C SER A 459 8.38 65.81 105.05
N SER A 460 7.28 66.52 105.26
CA SER A 460 6.13 66.15 106.10
C SER A 460 4.88 65.90 105.26
N ASP A 461 4.01 64.99 105.70
CA ASP A 461 2.60 64.94 105.28
C ASP A 461 1.75 64.41 106.46
N SER A 462 0.51 64.90 106.59
CA SER A 462 -0.27 64.91 107.84
C SER A 462 -1.55 64.06 107.82
N ASP A 463 -1.66 63.08 106.91
CA ASP A 463 -2.78 62.13 106.87
C ASP A 463 -2.64 61.01 107.95
N PRO A 464 -3.55 60.90 108.94
CA PRO A 464 -3.44 59.95 110.04
C PRO A 464 -3.35 58.47 109.63
N ALA A 465 -3.84 58.08 108.44
CA ALA A 465 -3.79 56.70 107.97
C ALA A 465 -2.39 56.29 107.49
N THR A 466 -1.59 57.21 106.94
CA THR A 466 -0.21 56.95 106.48
C THR A 466 0.80 57.01 107.63
N VAL A 467 0.55 57.78 108.70
CA VAL A 467 1.41 57.84 109.90
C VAL A 467 1.58 56.47 110.58
N ALA A 468 0.56 55.59 110.51
CA ALA A 468 0.64 54.22 111.02
C ALA A 468 1.55 53.31 110.18
N GLN A 469 1.59 53.49 108.85
CA GLN A 469 2.50 52.73 107.96
C GLN A 469 3.95 53.24 108.08
N LEU A 470 4.17 54.55 108.21
CA LEU A 470 5.51 55.13 108.38
C LEU A 470 6.25 54.56 109.60
N LYS A 471 5.53 54.29 110.71
CA LYS A 471 6.09 53.68 111.93
C LYS A 471 6.65 52.27 111.77
N SER A 472 6.19 51.50 110.78
CA SER A 472 6.74 50.15 110.55
C SER A 472 7.99 50.17 109.67
N MET A 473 8.08 51.12 108.72
CA MET A 473 9.22 51.25 107.81
C MET A 473 10.51 51.73 108.52
N THR A 474 10.40 52.58 109.54
CA THR A 474 11.56 53.04 110.34
C THR A 474 12.28 51.93 111.09
N ASN A 475 11.55 50.91 111.57
CA ASN A 475 12.17 49.78 112.29
C ASN A 475 12.94 48.84 111.35
N ALA A 476 12.65 48.85 110.05
CA ALA A 476 13.30 47.99 109.06
C ALA A 476 14.57 48.61 108.45
N LEU A 477 14.69 49.95 108.47
CA LEU A 477 15.86 50.67 107.92
C LEU A 477 17.05 50.74 108.91
N GLY A 478 16.79 50.66 110.22
CA GLY A 478 17.84 50.77 111.25
C GLY A 478 18.35 52.20 111.43
N GLY A 479 19.44 52.36 112.20
CA GLY A 479 20.09 53.67 112.41
C GLY A 479 19.36 54.64 113.35
N GLY A 480 18.36 54.19 114.11
CA GLY A 480 17.73 54.97 115.21
C GLY A 480 16.61 55.93 114.81
N ALA A 481 16.07 55.84 113.59
CA ALA A 481 14.97 56.67 113.12
C ALA A 481 13.66 56.45 113.92
N THR A 482 12.95 57.53 114.25
CA THR A 482 11.70 57.55 115.03
C THR A 482 10.62 58.39 114.36
N VAL A 483 9.36 57.94 114.40
CA VAL A 483 8.20 58.65 113.81
C VAL A 483 7.36 59.32 114.89
N ALA A 484 7.18 60.63 114.77
CA ALA A 484 6.37 61.45 115.66
C ALA A 484 4.86 61.36 115.34
N ALA A 485 4.02 62.02 116.15
CA ALA A 485 2.56 61.96 116.02
C ALA A 485 1.99 62.78 114.85
N ASP A 486 2.80 63.67 114.27
CA ASP A 486 2.48 64.57 113.16
C ASP A 486 2.93 64.02 111.78
N GLY A 487 3.38 62.76 111.73
CA GLY A 487 3.90 62.12 110.52
C GLY A 487 5.36 62.45 110.19
N THR A 488 6.04 63.28 110.98
CA THR A 488 7.48 63.54 110.79
C THR A 488 8.34 62.36 111.28
N VAL A 489 9.49 62.15 110.65
CA VAL A 489 10.46 61.10 111.03
C VAL A 489 11.86 61.67 111.14
N SER A 490 12.59 61.25 112.18
CA SER A 490 14.01 61.58 112.33
C SER A 490 14.88 60.78 111.35
N ALA A 491 15.82 61.45 110.70
CA ALA A 491 16.71 60.82 109.72
C ALA A 491 17.60 59.74 110.37
N PRO A 492 17.82 58.58 109.72
CA PRO A 492 18.69 57.53 110.23
C PRO A 492 20.17 57.97 110.26
N ALA A 493 20.89 57.59 111.32
CA ALA A 493 22.28 57.95 111.52
C ALA A 493 23.22 56.78 111.15
N TYR A 494 23.81 56.82 109.95
CA TYR A 494 24.79 55.82 109.50
C TYR A 494 26.22 56.32 109.74
N VAL A 495 26.97 55.67 110.63
CA VAL A 495 28.36 56.04 110.91
C VAL A 495 29.31 55.24 110.01
N VAL A 496 30.05 55.95 109.15
CA VAL A 496 31.14 55.37 108.33
C VAL A 496 32.40 56.17 108.60
N HIS A 497 33.50 55.49 108.97
CA HIS A 497 34.77 56.11 109.40
C HIS A 497 34.64 57.20 110.48
N GLY A 498 33.63 57.11 111.36
CA GLY A 498 33.44 58.05 112.47
C GLY A 498 32.66 59.34 112.12
N ALA A 499 32.31 59.55 110.86
CA ALA A 499 31.38 60.59 110.44
C ALA A 499 29.96 60.03 110.29
N THR A 500 28.95 60.81 110.68
CA THR A 500 27.53 60.40 110.62
C THR A 500 26.87 60.92 109.34
N TYR A 501 26.36 60.01 108.52
CA TYR A 501 25.68 60.29 107.26
C TYR A 501 24.18 60.00 107.38
N SER A 502 23.36 60.91 106.84
CA SER A 502 21.89 60.88 106.94
C SER A 502 21.20 60.22 105.74
N ASN A 503 21.96 59.78 104.74
CA ASN A 503 21.49 58.96 103.63
C ASN A 503 22.58 57.97 103.16
N VAL A 504 22.17 56.91 102.49
CA VAL A 504 23.06 55.81 102.08
C VAL A 504 23.97 56.18 100.90
N GLY A 505 23.60 57.17 100.08
CA GLY A 505 24.41 57.60 98.93
C GLY A 505 25.73 58.25 99.34
N ASP A 506 25.68 59.20 100.28
CA ASP A 506 26.87 59.91 100.77
C ASP A 506 27.80 59.00 101.60
N ALA A 507 27.22 58.01 102.28
CA ALA A 507 27.96 56.96 103.00
C ALA A 507 28.80 56.09 102.04
N VAL A 508 28.29 55.80 100.84
CA VAL A 508 29.00 55.02 99.81
C VAL A 508 30.02 55.86 99.04
N ALA A 509 29.79 57.17 98.86
CA ALA A 509 30.77 58.07 98.24
C ALA A 509 32.11 58.12 99.01
N ASN A 510 32.08 57.95 100.34
CA ASN A 510 33.28 57.85 101.19
C ASN A 510 33.93 56.45 101.26
N ILE A 511 33.33 55.43 100.65
CA ILE A 511 34.01 54.13 100.43
C ILE A 511 35.05 54.25 99.29
N ALA A 512 34.96 55.27 98.44
CA ALA A 512 35.78 55.40 97.23
C ALA A 512 37.11 56.15 97.38
N LYS A 513 37.44 56.74 98.55
CA LYS A 513 38.63 57.62 98.71
C LYS A 513 39.29 57.62 100.10
N SER A 514 39.99 56.53 100.47
CA SER A 514 41.29 56.60 101.18
C SER A 514 41.88 55.19 101.39
N THR A 515 42.66 54.76 100.40
CA THR A 515 43.77 53.80 100.42
C THR A 515 44.10 52.99 101.71
N ASP A 516 44.25 51.68 101.47
CA ASP A 516 44.90 50.62 102.26
C ASP A 516 44.23 50.11 103.56
N GLY A 517 43.89 48.81 103.55
CA GLY A 517 43.83 48.00 104.79
C GLY A 517 42.47 47.72 105.44
N ILE A 518 41.38 47.53 104.67
CA ILE A 518 40.00 47.45 105.20
C ILE A 518 39.81 46.41 106.33
N GLY A 519 39.20 46.84 107.43
CA GLY A 519 39.05 46.10 108.68
C GLY A 519 37.62 46.01 109.24
N PHE A 520 36.98 44.82 109.22
CA PHE A 520 35.64 44.59 109.78
C PHE A 520 35.59 43.73 111.06
N GLY A 521 35.02 44.27 112.14
CA GLY A 521 34.54 43.48 113.27
C GLY A 521 33.56 44.24 114.16
N PRO A 522 32.64 43.54 114.85
CA PRO A 522 31.47 44.16 115.48
C PRO A 522 31.85 44.91 116.77
N GLY A 523 31.18 46.06 116.98
CA GLY A 523 31.40 46.91 118.15
C GLY A 523 30.87 46.31 119.45
N GLY A 524 31.67 46.42 120.51
CA GLY A 524 31.30 45.93 121.85
C GLY A 524 32.43 46.11 122.86
N THR A 525 32.66 47.35 123.30
CA THR A 525 33.41 47.78 124.52
C THR A 525 34.86 47.28 124.72
N ALA A 526 35.41 46.48 123.81
CA ALA A 526 36.81 46.05 123.81
C ALA A 526 37.46 46.39 122.47
N GLY A 527 38.15 47.54 122.40
CA GLY A 527 39.08 47.99 121.35
C GLY A 527 38.53 48.12 119.91
N TYR A 528 39.04 49.09 119.15
CA TYR A 528 38.85 49.12 117.70
C TYR A 528 39.91 48.26 116.99
N ALA A 529 39.63 47.88 115.75
CA ALA A 529 40.64 47.27 114.90
C ALA A 529 41.73 48.31 114.54
N GLN A 530 43.00 47.96 114.68
CA GLN A 530 44.14 48.81 114.36
C GLN A 530 45.02 48.15 113.30
N ALA A 531 44.87 48.58 112.05
CA ALA A 531 45.80 48.33 110.95
C ALA A 531 46.76 49.54 110.86
N SER A 532 47.89 49.49 111.59
CA SER A 532 48.82 50.63 111.68
C SER A 532 50.18 50.36 111.05
N GLY A 533 50.42 49.16 110.53
CA GLY A 533 51.56 48.87 109.68
C GLY A 533 51.31 49.30 108.24
N THR A 534 52.37 49.63 107.50
CA THR A 534 52.30 49.79 106.03
C THR A 534 51.81 48.48 105.41
N ASP A 535 50.84 48.54 104.50
CA ASP A 535 50.18 47.37 103.90
C ASP A 535 49.54 46.37 104.89
N SER A 536 49.10 46.85 106.07
CA SER A 536 48.46 46.00 107.09
C SER A 536 46.92 45.96 107.00
N ILE A 537 46.30 44.90 107.53
CA ILE A 537 44.85 44.64 107.44
C ILE A 537 44.31 44.15 108.79
N ALA A 538 43.38 44.85 109.44
CA ALA A 538 42.86 44.48 110.77
C ALA A 538 41.34 44.33 110.79
N VAL A 539 40.82 43.11 110.59
CA VAL A 539 39.39 42.79 110.43
C VAL A 539 38.82 42.17 111.71
N GLY A 540 38.54 42.97 112.73
CA GLY A 540 37.97 42.47 113.99
C GLY A 540 37.89 43.52 115.10
N GLY A 541 36.88 43.48 115.99
CA GLY A 541 36.88 44.35 117.18
C GLY A 541 38.11 44.02 118.05
N ALA A 542 38.93 45.00 118.43
CA ALA A 542 40.27 44.78 119.00
C ALA A 542 41.21 43.85 118.20
N ALA A 543 41.11 43.83 116.86
CA ALA A 543 42.15 43.23 116.03
C ALA A 543 43.35 44.17 115.86
N PHE A 544 44.58 43.71 116.05
CA PHE A 544 45.80 44.53 115.97
C PHE A 544 46.75 44.00 114.89
N ALA A 545 46.78 44.66 113.73
CA ALA A 545 47.75 44.45 112.65
C ALA A 545 48.71 45.64 112.59
N THR A 546 49.64 45.73 113.54
CA THR A 546 50.37 46.98 113.82
C THR A 546 51.76 47.07 113.20
N ALA A 547 52.18 46.06 112.45
CA ALA A 547 53.49 45.97 111.79
C ALA A 547 53.34 45.83 110.27
N SER A 548 54.39 46.16 109.52
CA SER A 548 54.35 46.16 108.04
C SER A 548 53.94 44.80 107.47
N ASN A 549 53.03 44.82 106.50
CA ASN A 549 52.46 43.65 105.81
C ASN A 549 51.79 42.64 106.77
N ALA A 550 51.30 43.09 107.93
CA ALA A 550 50.63 42.22 108.91
C ALA A 550 49.10 42.18 108.72
N ILE A 551 48.45 41.04 109.00
CA ILE A 551 47.03 40.81 108.71
C ILE A 551 46.32 40.14 109.90
N ALA A 552 45.48 40.86 110.64
CA ALA A 552 44.75 40.35 111.82
C ALA A 552 43.21 40.31 111.58
N ILE A 553 42.62 39.15 111.29
CA ILE A 553 41.22 39.00 110.85
C ILE A 553 40.39 38.20 111.86
N GLY A 554 39.97 38.83 112.95
CA GLY A 554 38.93 38.36 113.86
C GLY A 554 38.88 39.20 115.14
N THR A 555 37.74 39.28 115.83
CA THR A 555 37.63 40.08 117.07
C THR A 555 38.65 39.60 118.11
N GLY A 556 39.58 40.46 118.52
CA GLY A 556 40.70 40.17 119.42
C GLY A 556 41.97 39.62 118.74
N ALA A 557 42.01 39.51 117.40
CA ALA A 557 43.14 38.92 116.69
C ALA A 557 44.40 39.82 116.71
N ARG A 558 45.62 39.27 116.78
CA ARG A 558 46.86 40.05 116.92
C ARG A 558 47.95 39.55 115.97
N ALA A 559 48.31 40.38 114.99
CA ALA A 559 49.43 40.24 114.07
C ALA A 559 50.36 41.45 114.23
N THR A 560 51.15 41.47 115.30
CA THR A 560 51.94 42.65 115.72
C THR A 560 53.40 42.61 115.27
N PHE A 561 53.76 41.66 114.39
CA PHE A 561 55.10 41.49 113.83
C PHE A 561 55.06 41.55 112.30
N SER A 562 56.14 42.00 111.66
CA SER A 562 56.14 42.19 110.21
C SER A 562 55.86 40.89 109.43
N ASN A 563 55.13 41.01 108.32
CA ASN A 563 54.71 39.88 107.47
C ASN A 563 53.92 38.76 108.21
N SER A 564 53.33 39.04 109.37
CA SER A 564 52.57 38.04 110.16
C SER A 564 51.06 38.11 109.92
N VAL A 565 50.37 36.98 110.02
CA VAL A 565 48.92 36.87 109.76
C VAL A 565 48.24 36.12 110.91
N ALA A 566 47.10 36.61 111.41
CA ALA A 566 46.35 36.05 112.53
C ALA A 566 44.83 36.11 112.27
N ILE A 567 44.16 34.98 112.02
CA ILE A 567 42.75 34.92 111.57
C ILE A 567 41.88 34.13 112.57
N GLY A 568 40.65 34.59 112.82
CA GLY A 568 39.73 34.08 113.83
C GLY A 568 39.71 34.88 115.14
N TYR A 569 38.63 34.75 115.91
CA TYR A 569 38.43 35.44 117.19
C TYR A 569 39.57 35.15 118.18
N GLY A 570 40.24 36.18 118.70
CA GLY A 570 41.32 36.08 119.69
C GLY A 570 42.63 35.43 119.21
N SER A 571 42.80 35.20 117.90
CA SER A 571 43.99 34.54 117.34
C SER A 571 45.25 35.41 117.44
N ALA A 572 46.44 34.84 117.68
CA ALA A 572 47.66 35.65 117.83
C ALA A 572 48.87 35.04 117.08
N ALA A 573 49.50 35.84 116.23
CA ALA A 573 50.79 35.54 115.63
C ALA A 573 51.91 36.10 116.51
N SER A 574 52.76 35.21 117.02
CA SER A 574 53.76 35.52 118.07
C SER A 574 55.18 35.80 117.54
N ALA A 575 55.37 35.80 116.22
CA ALA A 575 56.65 36.11 115.55
C ALA A 575 56.41 36.73 114.16
N ALA A 576 57.47 37.24 113.53
CA ALA A 576 57.44 37.70 112.13
C ALA A 576 57.30 36.52 111.15
N ASN A 577 56.73 36.77 109.96
CA ASN A 577 56.54 35.78 108.88
C ASN A 577 55.65 34.55 109.23
N THR A 578 54.79 34.60 110.26
CA THR A 578 53.95 33.45 110.67
C THR A 578 52.45 33.65 110.42
N PHE A 579 51.74 32.58 110.02
CA PHE A 579 50.28 32.57 109.81
C PHE A 579 49.57 31.74 110.92
N ALA A 580 48.66 32.35 111.68
CA ALA A 580 47.97 31.76 112.82
C ALA A 580 46.44 31.79 112.65
N VAL A 581 45.74 30.70 112.99
CA VAL A 581 44.25 30.65 112.97
C VAL A 581 43.61 30.55 114.37
N GLY A 582 44.42 30.73 115.41
CA GLY A 582 44.05 30.63 116.81
C GLY A 582 45.11 31.24 117.73
N ASN A 583 44.96 31.00 119.03
CA ASN A 583 45.97 31.32 120.04
C ASN A 583 46.13 30.11 120.98
N VAL A 584 47.15 30.10 121.85
CA VAL A 584 47.39 29.00 122.79
C VAL A 584 46.18 28.87 123.73
N GLY A 585 45.47 27.75 123.65
CA GLY A 585 44.19 27.52 124.35
C GLY A 585 42.91 27.82 123.55
N SER A 586 43.01 28.24 122.28
CA SER A 586 41.87 28.48 121.38
C SER A 586 42.28 28.35 119.91
N THR A 587 42.60 27.12 119.50
CA THR A 587 43.00 26.75 118.13
C THR A 587 41.78 26.42 117.25
N ARG A 588 41.94 26.53 115.92
CA ARG A 588 40.86 26.27 114.94
C ARG A 588 41.32 25.31 113.85
N ARG A 589 40.39 24.50 113.33
CA ARG A 589 40.64 23.58 112.21
C ARG A 589 40.58 24.34 110.88
N ILE A 590 41.50 24.03 109.98
CA ILE A 590 41.48 24.47 108.57
C ILE A 590 41.06 23.25 107.73
N VAL A 591 40.13 23.44 106.78
CA VAL A 591 39.61 22.40 105.90
C VAL A 591 39.73 22.83 104.44
N ASN A 592 39.72 21.88 103.50
CA ASN A 592 39.95 22.11 102.06
C ASN A 592 41.34 22.70 101.73
N VAL A 593 42.38 22.20 102.40
CA VAL A 593 43.79 22.45 102.05
C VAL A 593 44.26 21.35 101.10
N ALA A 594 45.17 21.65 100.17
CA ALA A 594 45.81 20.68 99.28
C ALA A 594 47.21 20.29 99.79
N ASP A 595 47.71 19.11 99.42
CA ASP A 595 48.97 18.55 99.92
C ASP A 595 50.14 19.52 99.71
N GLY A 596 50.83 19.87 100.80
CA GLY A 596 51.88 20.88 100.87
C GLY A 596 53.25 20.33 100.46
N ILE A 597 53.75 20.77 99.32
CA ILE A 597 54.91 20.15 98.65
C ILE A 597 56.25 20.68 99.23
N ASN A 598 56.25 21.87 99.83
CA ASN A 598 57.44 22.50 100.42
C ASN A 598 57.40 22.49 101.95
N ALA A 599 58.56 22.60 102.59
CA ALA A 599 58.73 22.55 104.05
C ALA A 599 58.01 23.68 104.84
N THR A 600 57.37 24.63 104.16
CA THR A 600 56.62 25.75 104.72
C THR A 600 55.10 25.64 104.50
N ASP A 601 54.64 24.62 103.79
CA ASP A 601 53.25 24.47 103.39
C ASP A 601 52.42 23.79 104.51
N ALA A 602 51.11 24.04 104.52
CA ALA A 602 50.22 23.41 105.50
C ALA A 602 49.86 21.98 105.06
N ALA A 603 50.56 20.98 105.61
CA ALA A 603 50.30 19.57 105.31
C ALA A 603 48.83 19.17 105.57
N THR A 604 48.22 18.48 104.62
CA THR A 604 46.84 17.97 104.76
C THR A 604 46.82 16.70 105.60
N VAL A 605 45.63 16.29 106.05
CA VAL A 605 45.45 14.95 106.63
C VAL A 605 45.81 13.84 105.63
N GLY A 606 45.68 14.07 104.31
CA GLY A 606 46.10 13.14 103.26
C GLY A 606 47.62 13.02 103.14
N GLN A 607 48.34 14.13 103.25
CA GLN A 607 49.80 14.13 103.21
C GLN A 607 50.42 13.67 104.54
N VAL A 608 49.83 14.02 105.68
CA VAL A 608 50.12 13.37 106.96
C VAL A 608 49.77 11.88 106.89
N SER A 609 48.83 11.45 106.05
CA SER A 609 48.60 10.02 105.75
C SER A 609 49.64 9.40 104.81
N SER A 610 50.40 10.21 104.07
CA SER A 610 51.60 9.80 103.34
C SER A 610 52.81 9.70 104.28
N ASP A 611 52.98 10.66 105.20
CA ASP A 611 53.95 10.57 106.29
C ASP A 611 53.60 9.46 107.31
N ILE A 612 52.33 9.06 107.44
CA ILE A 612 51.94 7.83 108.15
C ILE A 612 52.54 6.59 107.45
N GLN A 613 52.73 6.60 106.13
CA GLN A 613 53.49 5.55 105.44
C GLN A 613 55.00 5.65 105.65
N ALA A 614 55.55 6.83 105.96
CA ALA A 614 56.92 6.97 106.47
C ALA A 614 57.03 6.55 107.95
N ALA A 615 55.99 6.75 108.77
CA ALA A 615 55.92 6.27 110.14
C ALA A 615 55.74 4.73 110.23
N ILE A 616 55.18 4.11 109.19
CA ILE A 616 55.23 2.66 108.95
C ILE A 616 56.69 2.15 108.75
N ALA A 617 57.70 3.03 108.61
CA ALA A 617 59.11 2.65 108.70
C ALA A 617 59.72 2.69 110.13
N ASN A 618 59.01 3.25 111.12
CA ASN A 618 59.33 3.17 112.56
C ASN A 618 58.39 2.19 113.30
N LEU A 619 57.84 1.23 112.56
CA LEU A 619 56.85 0.25 112.98
C LEU A 619 57.41 -0.72 114.04
N ASN A 620 57.22 -0.39 115.33
CA ASN A 620 56.98 -1.41 116.34
C ASN A 620 56.00 -0.93 117.42
N LEU A 621 55.10 -1.83 117.79
CA LEU A 621 53.94 -1.58 118.64
C LEU A 621 54.35 -1.55 120.12
N ASN A 622 53.99 -0.49 120.86
CA ASN A 622 53.65 -0.62 122.28
C ASN A 622 52.99 0.64 122.87
N GLY A 623 51.73 0.50 123.28
CA GLY A 623 51.25 1.01 124.58
C GLY A 623 51.19 2.51 124.84
N THR A 624 50.05 3.11 124.47
CA THR A 624 49.24 3.98 125.37
C THR A 624 49.89 5.17 126.12
N THR A 625 49.50 6.40 125.76
CA THR A 625 48.84 7.36 126.69
C THR A 625 48.25 8.54 125.91
N ASN A 626 47.09 9.04 126.32
CA ASN A 626 46.43 10.16 125.64
C ASN A 626 46.99 11.51 126.13
N SER A 627 47.15 12.47 125.22
CA SER A 627 47.99 13.67 125.41
C SER A 627 49.48 13.33 125.65
N GLY A 628 50.08 12.74 124.61
CA GLY A 628 51.50 12.39 124.48
C GLY A 628 52.28 13.41 123.64
N LEU A 629 52.41 14.61 124.17
CA LEU A 629 53.66 15.37 124.07
C LEU A 629 54.13 15.86 122.66
N LEU A 630 53.19 16.29 121.80
CA LEU A 630 53.18 17.67 121.25
C LEU A 630 51.91 18.53 121.54
N LYS A 631 51.71 19.07 122.76
CA LYS A 631 52.39 18.70 124.02
C LYS A 631 51.40 18.22 125.12
N SER A 632 51.87 17.40 126.07
CA SER A 632 51.10 16.56 126.99
C SER A 632 50.20 17.34 127.94
N ALA A 633 49.49 16.58 128.79
CA ALA A 633 48.59 17.00 129.84
C ALA A 633 47.18 17.27 129.27
N VAL A 634 46.06 16.69 129.74
CA VAL A 634 45.78 15.88 130.96
C VAL A 634 44.53 14.97 130.72
N HIS A 635 44.59 13.63 130.93
CA HIS A 635 43.51 12.65 131.28
C HIS A 635 42.13 12.58 130.50
N SER A 636 41.24 11.55 130.57
CA SER A 636 41.26 10.11 130.98
C SER A 636 39.94 9.36 130.57
N THR A 637 39.96 8.02 130.63
CA THR A 637 38.85 7.04 130.90
C THR A 637 37.75 6.62 129.87
N SER A 638 37.67 5.29 129.66
CA SER A 638 36.47 4.41 129.46
C SER A 638 35.86 4.23 128.04
N LEU A 639 35.24 3.10 127.64
CA LEU A 639 35.51 1.62 127.80
C LEU A 639 34.55 0.82 126.85
N LEU A 640 35.03 -0.33 126.35
CA LEU A 640 34.37 -1.50 125.69
C LEU A 640 32.83 -1.61 125.53
N GLY A 641 32.38 -2.24 124.43
CA GLY A 641 31.07 -2.94 124.38
C GLY A 641 30.61 -3.53 123.04
N ALA A 642 30.93 -4.80 122.73
CA ALA A 642 30.18 -5.69 121.84
C ALA A 642 30.65 -7.15 121.96
N THR A 643 29.73 -8.13 121.92
CA THR A 643 30.00 -9.57 122.07
C THR A 643 29.84 -10.33 120.73
N PRO A 644 30.86 -11.06 120.22
CA PRO A 644 30.72 -11.88 119.01
C PRO A 644 30.16 -13.27 119.31
N THR A 645 29.43 -13.85 118.33
CA THR A 645 28.77 -15.17 118.42
C THR A 645 29.35 -16.22 117.46
N SER A 646 30.64 -16.12 117.13
CA SER A 646 31.36 -17.05 116.23
C SER A 646 31.99 -18.22 117.01
N SER A 647 32.03 -19.42 116.39
CA SER A 647 32.52 -20.66 117.00
C SER A 647 34.04 -20.91 116.85
N LEU A 648 34.82 -19.88 116.55
CA LEU A 648 36.28 -19.95 116.38
C LEU A 648 37.01 -19.06 117.40
N PRO A 649 38.22 -19.44 117.88
CA PRO A 649 38.93 -18.72 118.92
C PRO A 649 39.46 -17.34 118.44
N PRO A 650 39.63 -16.35 119.35
CA PRO A 650 39.85 -14.95 118.98
C PRO A 650 41.11 -14.64 118.18
N GLU A 651 42.09 -15.54 118.18
CA GLU A 651 43.40 -15.34 117.54
C GLU A 651 43.37 -15.49 116.00
N GLN A 652 42.30 -16.09 115.45
CA GLN A 652 42.12 -16.30 114.00
C GLN A 652 41.13 -15.31 113.36
N LEU A 653 40.62 -14.34 114.12
CA LEU A 653 39.45 -13.55 113.72
C LEU A 653 39.79 -12.06 113.45
N ILE A 654 40.00 -11.70 112.17
CA ILE A 654 40.11 -10.29 111.76
C ILE A 654 38.72 -9.77 111.35
N VAL A 655 38.03 -9.13 112.31
CA VAL A 655 36.82 -8.34 112.05
C VAL A 655 37.13 -6.86 112.27
N SER A 656 36.93 -6.01 111.28
CA SER A 656 37.11 -4.56 111.44
C SER A 656 36.10 -3.74 110.65
N GLY A 657 35.40 -2.84 111.34
CA GLY A 657 34.39 -1.94 110.77
C GLY A 657 33.57 -1.26 111.89
N PRO A 658 32.91 -0.13 111.61
CA PRO A 658 32.03 0.54 112.58
C PRO A 658 30.77 -0.29 112.83
N THR A 659 30.51 -0.63 114.09
CA THR A 659 29.45 -1.55 114.54
C THR A 659 28.16 -0.86 114.99
N ASP A 660 28.00 0.44 114.73
CA ASP A 660 26.94 1.30 115.28
C ASP A 660 25.66 1.39 114.42
N LYS A 661 25.60 0.70 113.28
CA LYS A 661 24.44 0.69 112.36
C LYS A 661 23.92 -0.69 111.99
N GLY A 662 23.52 -1.48 112.99
CA GLY A 662 22.46 -2.50 112.86
C GLY A 662 22.66 -3.68 111.90
N GLY A 663 23.81 -3.81 111.23
CA GLY A 663 24.17 -4.93 110.37
C GLY A 663 25.33 -5.73 110.96
N GLN A 664 25.22 -7.06 110.97
CA GLN A 664 26.22 -7.94 111.56
C GLN A 664 27.43 -8.09 110.62
N ILE A 665 28.63 -7.89 111.14
CA ILE A 665 29.88 -8.30 110.45
C ILE A 665 30.22 -9.71 110.95
N GLU A 666 30.28 -10.68 110.06
CA GLU A 666 30.44 -12.10 110.41
C GLU A 666 31.56 -12.72 109.56
N ALA A 667 32.60 -13.28 110.20
CA ALA A 667 33.56 -14.18 109.57
C ALA A 667 33.33 -15.56 110.20
N SER A 668 32.42 -16.35 109.61
CA SER A 668 31.93 -17.58 110.21
C SER A 668 32.55 -18.85 109.61
N GLY A 669 33.25 -18.73 108.47
CA GLY A 669 34.09 -19.79 107.91
C GLY A 669 35.52 -19.82 108.46
N THR A 670 36.18 -20.96 108.34
CA THR A 670 37.58 -21.20 108.72
C THR A 670 38.53 -20.36 107.85
N ASP A 671 39.51 -19.68 108.45
CA ASP A 671 40.44 -18.76 107.74
C ASP A 671 39.74 -17.71 106.86
N SER A 672 38.50 -17.33 107.20
CA SER A 672 37.72 -16.31 106.50
C SER A 672 37.94 -14.90 107.07
N MET A 673 37.66 -13.87 106.29
CA MET A 673 37.96 -12.48 106.64
C MET A 673 36.80 -11.55 106.25
N ALA A 674 36.24 -10.84 107.22
CA ALA A 674 35.10 -9.93 107.02
C ALA A 674 35.44 -8.49 107.48
N ILE A 675 35.41 -7.55 106.53
CA ILE A 675 35.84 -6.16 106.75
C ILE A 675 34.75 -5.21 106.24
N GLY A 676 34.36 -4.25 107.10
CA GLY A 676 33.36 -3.22 106.82
C GLY A 676 31.89 -3.62 107.05
N LEU A 677 30.99 -2.64 106.88
CA LEU A 677 29.62 -2.67 107.42
C LEU A 677 28.74 -3.76 106.78
N ASN A 678 28.18 -4.63 107.62
CA ASN A 678 27.32 -5.76 107.20
C ASN A 678 27.99 -6.70 106.18
N SER A 679 29.31 -6.85 106.28
CA SER A 679 30.07 -7.82 105.47
C SER A 679 30.11 -9.18 106.17
N LYS A 680 29.82 -10.25 105.43
CA LYS A 680 29.65 -11.62 105.94
C LYS A 680 30.46 -12.63 105.12
N ALA A 681 31.61 -13.08 105.63
CA ALA A 681 32.41 -14.17 105.07
C ALA A 681 31.96 -15.49 105.72
N ASP A 682 30.98 -16.14 105.10
CA ASP A 682 30.21 -17.24 105.70
C ASP A 682 30.79 -18.64 105.41
N ALA A 683 31.84 -18.74 104.58
CA ALA A 683 32.46 -20.00 104.19
C ALA A 683 33.99 -20.01 104.32
N ASP A 684 34.59 -21.20 104.37
CA ASP A 684 36.04 -21.35 104.59
C ASP A 684 36.85 -20.64 103.50
N TYR A 685 37.96 -20.01 103.90
CA TYR A 685 38.87 -19.21 103.06
C TYR A 685 38.20 -18.05 102.30
N ALA A 686 36.99 -17.63 102.69
CA ALA A 686 36.27 -16.56 102.01
C ALA A 686 36.70 -15.16 102.50
N LEU A 687 36.75 -14.19 101.60
CA LEU A 687 37.08 -12.79 101.89
C LEU A 687 35.90 -11.89 101.52
N ALA A 688 35.29 -11.21 102.50
CA ALA A 688 34.21 -10.25 102.31
C ALA A 688 34.67 -8.85 102.78
N THR A 689 35.02 -7.96 101.87
CA THR A 689 35.53 -6.62 102.22
C THR A 689 34.76 -5.49 101.54
N GLY A 690 34.25 -4.55 102.33
CA GLY A 690 33.49 -3.38 101.90
C GLY A 690 32.18 -3.18 102.67
N VAL A 691 31.05 -2.95 101.99
CA VAL A 691 29.74 -2.73 102.65
C VAL A 691 28.66 -3.62 102.03
N ASN A 692 27.87 -4.32 102.85
CA ASN A 692 26.89 -5.32 102.40
C ASN A 692 27.52 -6.38 101.47
N VAL A 693 28.70 -6.88 101.80
CA VAL A 693 29.41 -7.91 101.02
C VAL A 693 29.24 -9.26 101.71
N ARG A 694 28.53 -10.20 101.10
CA ARG A 694 28.33 -11.55 101.63
C ARG A 694 29.01 -12.58 100.73
N THR A 695 29.88 -13.41 101.29
CA THR A 695 30.57 -14.49 100.57
C THR A 695 30.26 -15.82 101.26
N LEU A 696 29.29 -16.54 100.70
CA LEU A 696 28.83 -17.87 101.11
C LEU A 696 29.60 -19.01 100.42
N GLY A 697 30.41 -18.71 99.40
CA GLY A 697 31.22 -19.68 98.69
C GLY A 697 32.62 -19.87 99.30
N THR A 698 33.08 -21.11 99.40
CA THR A 698 34.42 -21.49 99.86
C THR A 698 35.51 -20.94 98.94
N GLY A 699 36.54 -20.29 99.51
CA GLY A 699 37.66 -19.72 98.76
C GLY A 699 37.27 -18.58 97.81
N SER A 700 36.13 -17.94 98.04
CA SER A 700 35.59 -16.86 97.22
C SER A 700 35.95 -15.47 97.78
N VAL A 701 36.11 -14.48 96.90
CA VAL A 701 36.60 -13.13 97.24
C VAL A 701 35.62 -12.08 96.75
N GLY A 702 35.02 -11.32 97.67
CA GLY A 702 34.14 -10.18 97.41
C GLY A 702 34.76 -8.86 97.88
N VAL A 703 34.91 -7.92 96.97
CA VAL A 703 35.51 -6.60 97.22
C VAL A 703 34.61 -5.49 96.69
N GLY A 704 34.00 -4.69 97.56
CA GLY A 704 33.25 -3.48 97.17
C GLY A 704 31.92 -3.26 97.89
N GLN A 705 30.81 -3.10 97.18
CA GLN A 705 29.54 -2.70 97.80
C GLN A 705 28.35 -3.53 97.30
N GLN A 706 27.50 -4.00 98.21
CA GLN A 706 26.28 -4.77 97.88
C GLN A 706 26.61 -5.96 96.99
N ILE A 707 27.46 -6.86 97.52
CA ILE A 707 27.93 -8.06 96.82
C ILE A 707 27.34 -9.29 97.51
N ALA A 708 26.90 -10.28 96.73
CA ALA A 708 26.55 -11.60 97.24
C ALA A 708 27.22 -12.68 96.37
N ILE A 709 28.08 -13.52 96.96
CA ILE A 709 28.74 -14.63 96.29
C ILE A 709 28.27 -15.94 96.91
N ASP A 710 27.48 -16.71 96.17
CA ASP A 710 27.01 -18.04 96.60
C ASP A 710 27.86 -19.17 95.99
N GLY A 711 28.60 -18.90 94.90
CA GLY A 711 29.43 -19.89 94.20
C GLY A 711 30.84 -20.05 94.78
N GLN A 712 31.40 -21.25 94.65
CA GLN A 712 32.72 -21.65 95.14
C GLN A 712 33.86 -21.07 94.29
N ASN A 713 34.98 -20.71 94.91
CA ASN A 713 36.19 -20.17 94.24
C ASN A 713 35.91 -19.00 93.27
N THR A 714 34.93 -18.16 93.59
CA THR A 714 34.44 -17.08 92.75
C THR A 714 34.95 -15.73 93.23
N VAL A 715 35.38 -14.88 92.29
CA VAL A 715 35.96 -13.56 92.57
C VAL A 715 35.02 -12.47 92.05
N VAL A 716 34.63 -11.54 92.93
CA VAL A 716 33.79 -10.39 92.62
C VAL A 716 34.46 -9.10 93.10
N ILE A 717 34.61 -8.14 92.18
CA ILE A 717 35.13 -6.81 92.49
C ILE A 717 34.18 -5.76 91.90
N GLY A 718 33.53 -4.96 92.76
CA GLY A 718 32.71 -3.81 92.34
C GLY A 718 31.45 -3.54 93.15
N THR A 719 30.35 -3.19 92.49
CA THR A 719 29.14 -2.63 93.15
C THR A 719 27.85 -3.28 92.65
N ASN A 720 26.96 -3.66 93.56
CA ASN A 720 25.65 -4.27 93.28
C ASN A 720 25.79 -5.51 92.37
N VAL A 721 26.54 -6.51 92.85
CA VAL A 721 26.84 -7.75 92.09
C VAL A 721 26.41 -8.97 92.88
N THR A 722 25.71 -9.89 92.21
CA THR A 722 25.46 -11.22 92.75
C THR A 722 26.09 -12.26 91.83
N ALA A 723 26.78 -13.24 92.41
CA ALA A 723 27.52 -14.28 91.70
C ALA A 723 27.26 -15.66 92.32
N ALA A 724 26.36 -16.42 91.70
CA ALA A 724 25.86 -17.70 92.22
C ALA A 724 26.42 -18.93 91.48
N ALA A 725 27.43 -18.74 90.64
CA ALA A 725 28.09 -19.80 89.88
C ALA A 725 29.51 -20.05 90.40
N ASP A 726 29.95 -21.30 90.33
CA ASP A 726 31.30 -21.69 90.76
C ASP A 726 32.37 -21.26 89.75
N ASN A 727 33.58 -21.01 90.23
CA ASN A 727 34.76 -20.60 89.45
C ASN A 727 34.52 -19.36 88.56
N ALA A 728 33.62 -18.47 88.98
CA ALA A 728 33.25 -17.29 88.21
C ALA A 728 34.14 -16.08 88.52
N LEU A 729 34.24 -15.15 87.57
CA LEU A 729 34.93 -13.87 87.74
C LEU A 729 34.00 -12.72 87.33
N VAL A 730 33.69 -11.83 88.27
CA VAL A 730 32.86 -10.64 88.01
C VAL A 730 33.60 -9.36 88.39
N ILE A 731 33.78 -8.46 87.44
CA ILE A 731 34.45 -7.17 87.66
C ILE A 731 33.56 -6.05 87.09
N GLY A 732 32.97 -5.23 87.97
CA GLY A 732 32.19 -4.06 87.56
C GLY A 732 30.94 -3.77 88.39
N ASN A 733 29.92 -3.17 87.78
CA ASN A 733 28.75 -2.61 88.49
C ASN A 733 27.45 -3.18 87.93
N ASN A 734 26.46 -3.50 88.78
CA ASN A 734 25.16 -4.10 88.38
C ASN A 734 25.27 -5.43 87.60
N SER A 735 26.44 -6.08 87.60
CA SER A 735 26.67 -7.31 86.85
C SER A 735 26.21 -8.52 87.66
N SER A 736 25.67 -9.53 86.99
CA SER A 736 24.86 -10.58 87.61
C SER A 736 25.14 -11.92 86.94
N THR A 737 25.99 -12.75 87.55
CA THR A 737 26.20 -14.15 87.13
C THR A 737 25.21 -15.07 87.87
N VAL A 738 23.98 -14.60 88.05
CA VAL A 738 22.94 -15.21 88.91
C VAL A 738 22.06 -16.17 88.11
N VAL A 739 22.68 -17.15 87.47
CA VAL A 739 22.00 -18.38 87.09
C VAL A 739 22.79 -19.52 87.70
N PRO A 740 22.27 -20.20 88.74
CA PRO A 740 22.90 -21.38 89.29
C PRO A 740 23.23 -22.39 88.17
N GLY A 741 24.51 -22.77 88.07
CA GLY A 741 25.03 -23.63 87.01
C GLY A 741 25.80 -22.90 85.89
N ALA A 742 25.88 -21.57 85.86
CA ALA A 742 26.72 -20.81 84.92
C ALA A 742 28.24 -20.89 85.23
N ASN A 743 28.72 -22.08 85.61
CA ASN A 743 30.05 -22.31 86.19
C ASN A 743 31.16 -21.95 85.19
N GLY A 744 32.23 -21.31 85.68
CA GLY A 744 33.29 -20.73 84.84
C GLY A 744 32.87 -19.48 84.06
N GLY A 745 31.74 -18.86 84.40
CA GLY A 745 31.27 -17.62 83.77
C GLY A 745 32.12 -16.40 84.12
N ILE A 746 32.46 -15.57 83.12
CA ILE A 746 33.27 -14.36 83.29
C ILE A 746 32.46 -13.14 82.82
N ALA A 747 32.25 -12.17 83.71
CA ALA A 747 31.45 -10.98 83.46
C ALA A 747 32.24 -9.70 83.79
N ILE A 748 32.64 -8.94 82.77
CA ILE A 748 33.47 -7.74 82.93
C ILE A 748 32.75 -6.51 82.37
N GLY A 749 32.43 -5.55 83.26
CA GLY A 749 31.84 -4.26 82.94
C GLY A 749 30.52 -3.97 83.67
N ASN A 750 29.65 -3.16 83.07
CA ASN A 750 28.44 -2.62 83.73
C ASN A 750 27.15 -3.29 83.24
N ASN A 751 26.34 -3.84 84.14
CA ASN A 751 25.11 -4.57 83.81
C ASN A 751 25.37 -5.72 82.82
N VAL A 752 26.33 -6.58 83.15
CA VAL A 752 26.66 -7.79 82.38
C VAL A 752 26.03 -9.02 83.06
N GLN A 753 25.20 -9.75 82.33
CA GLN A 753 24.55 -10.98 82.77
C GLN A 753 25.11 -12.18 82.02
N VAL A 754 25.63 -13.17 82.77
CA VAL A 754 26.09 -14.45 82.21
C VAL A 754 25.27 -15.58 82.83
N GLY A 755 24.59 -16.35 81.99
CA GLY A 755 23.77 -17.50 82.39
C GLY A 755 24.21 -18.83 81.77
N GLY A 756 25.16 -18.82 80.82
CA GLY A 756 25.71 -20.02 80.21
C GLY A 756 26.98 -20.53 80.91
N VAL A 757 27.25 -21.83 80.82
CA VAL A 757 28.46 -22.47 81.36
C VAL A 757 29.68 -22.07 80.54
N ASN A 758 30.81 -21.74 81.19
CA ASN A 758 32.08 -21.41 80.54
C ASN A 758 31.94 -20.30 79.46
N THR A 759 31.19 -19.26 79.79
CA THR A 759 30.84 -18.15 78.88
C THR A 759 31.47 -16.83 79.34
N LEU A 760 32.03 -16.10 78.38
CA LEU A 760 32.77 -14.85 78.60
C LEU A 760 31.98 -13.65 78.05
N ALA A 761 31.68 -12.67 78.91
CA ALA A 761 30.98 -11.44 78.55
C ALA A 761 31.78 -10.20 78.96
N ILE A 762 32.11 -9.33 77.99
CA ILE A 762 32.92 -8.13 78.20
C ILE A 762 32.25 -6.90 77.56
N GLY A 763 31.79 -5.95 78.38
CA GLY A 763 31.18 -4.71 77.91
C GLY A 763 30.11 -4.14 78.86
N THR A 764 29.03 -3.59 78.28
CA THR A 764 27.97 -2.92 79.05
C THR A 764 26.60 -3.35 78.54
N ASN A 765 25.65 -3.62 79.43
CA ASN A 765 24.30 -4.11 79.09
C ASN A 765 24.31 -5.42 78.28
N ILE A 766 25.13 -6.40 78.67
CA ILE A 766 25.25 -7.69 77.96
C ILE A 766 24.34 -8.74 78.59
N LEU A 767 23.71 -9.58 77.76
CA LEU A 767 23.05 -10.82 78.17
C LEU A 767 23.64 -12.01 77.39
N ALA A 768 24.45 -12.83 78.06
CA ALA A 768 25.10 -14.00 77.48
C ALA A 768 24.59 -15.29 78.18
N SER A 769 23.56 -15.93 77.61
CA SER A 769 22.89 -17.09 78.19
C SER A 769 23.20 -18.42 77.49
N GLY A 770 23.92 -18.40 76.36
CA GLY A 770 24.44 -19.60 75.73
C GLY A 770 25.73 -20.09 76.39
N SER A 771 25.92 -21.41 76.49
CA SER A 771 27.15 -22.01 77.03
C SER A 771 28.30 -22.01 76.02
N ASN A 772 29.54 -21.99 76.50
CA ASN A 772 30.77 -22.00 75.68
C ASN A 772 30.86 -20.82 74.69
N SER A 773 30.23 -19.69 75.03
CA SER A 773 30.09 -18.54 74.12
C SER A 773 30.92 -17.34 74.58
N VAL A 774 31.22 -16.42 73.66
CA VAL A 774 31.92 -15.16 73.95
C VAL A 774 31.09 -13.98 73.43
N THR A 775 30.64 -13.09 74.32
CA THR A 775 29.81 -11.93 73.97
C THR A 775 30.54 -10.62 74.25
N LEU A 776 30.73 -9.77 73.23
CA LEU A 776 31.55 -8.56 73.32
C LEU A 776 30.78 -7.29 72.97
N GLY A 777 30.98 -6.23 73.73
CA GLY A 777 30.55 -4.86 73.43
C GLY A 777 29.21 -4.43 74.03
N TYR A 778 28.79 -3.19 73.73
CA TYR A 778 27.57 -2.59 74.30
C TYR A 778 26.29 -3.25 73.78
N ALA A 779 25.34 -3.59 74.66
CA ALA A 779 24.02 -4.14 74.30
C ALA A 779 24.07 -5.39 73.39
N SER A 780 25.12 -6.20 73.56
CA SER A 780 25.32 -7.47 72.84
C SER A 780 24.63 -8.63 73.56
N ALA A 781 24.19 -9.62 72.79
CA ALA A 781 23.62 -10.86 73.29
C ALA A 781 23.93 -12.03 72.35
N ASP A 782 24.14 -13.23 72.90
CA ASP A 782 24.33 -14.47 72.14
C ASP A 782 23.00 -15.11 71.67
N GLY A 783 21.86 -14.58 72.14
CA GLY A 783 20.54 -15.12 71.83
C GLY A 783 20.25 -16.46 72.49
N GLY A 784 21.04 -16.87 73.50
CA GLY A 784 20.95 -18.18 74.14
C GLY A 784 21.59 -19.32 73.34
N VAL A 785 22.33 -19.03 72.27
CA VAL A 785 22.97 -20.05 71.42
C VAL A 785 24.34 -20.43 71.99
N ALA A 786 24.60 -21.74 72.11
CA ALA A 786 25.87 -22.25 72.59
C ALA A 786 26.96 -22.28 71.50
N ASN A 787 28.23 -22.18 71.91
CA ASN A 787 29.42 -22.19 71.04
C ASN A 787 29.49 -21.04 70.00
N VAL A 788 29.07 -19.82 70.37
CA VAL A 788 29.10 -18.65 69.45
C VAL A 788 29.98 -17.52 69.96
N VAL A 789 30.57 -16.76 69.04
CA VAL A 789 31.17 -15.45 69.32
C VAL A 789 30.18 -14.37 68.85
N SER A 790 29.50 -13.72 69.81
CA SER A 790 28.56 -12.62 69.53
C SER A 790 29.22 -11.27 69.73
N VAL A 791 29.17 -10.42 68.70
CA VAL A 791 29.65 -9.03 68.73
C VAL A 791 28.51 -8.00 68.75
N GLY A 792 27.26 -8.43 68.94
CA GLY A 792 26.09 -7.56 68.87
C GLY A 792 24.82 -8.24 69.35
N SER A 793 23.67 -7.69 68.98
CA SER A 793 22.35 -8.30 69.20
C SER A 793 21.49 -8.17 67.95
N SER A 794 20.33 -8.83 67.91
CA SER A 794 19.41 -8.77 66.76
C SER A 794 18.98 -7.34 66.37
N LYS A 795 19.03 -6.40 67.31
CA LYS A 795 18.73 -4.97 67.12
C LYS A 795 19.97 -4.09 66.88
N LEU A 796 21.17 -4.55 67.25
CA LEU A 796 22.43 -3.80 67.20
C LEU A 796 23.59 -4.71 66.79
N GLN A 797 23.73 -4.94 65.50
CA GLN A 797 24.76 -5.79 64.91
C GLN A 797 26.05 -4.97 64.66
N ARG A 798 27.22 -5.62 64.70
CA ARG A 798 28.52 -4.97 64.45
C ARG A 798 29.24 -5.57 63.27
N ARG A 799 29.90 -4.72 62.49
CA ARG A 799 30.81 -5.14 61.41
C ARG A 799 32.10 -5.67 62.03
N ILE A 800 32.46 -6.90 61.71
CA ILE A 800 33.79 -7.44 62.00
C ILE A 800 34.70 -7.04 60.83
N ILE A 801 35.67 -6.17 61.09
CA ILE A 801 36.67 -5.74 60.12
C ILE A 801 37.97 -6.55 60.29
N ASN A 802 38.80 -6.58 59.26
CA ASN A 802 40.06 -7.35 59.21
C ASN A 802 39.89 -8.89 59.26
N VAL A 803 38.75 -9.41 58.77
CA VAL A 803 38.53 -10.85 58.58
C VAL A 803 39.24 -11.31 57.30
N ALA A 804 40.19 -12.24 57.42
CA ALA A 804 40.86 -12.88 56.29
C ALA A 804 39.86 -13.67 55.43
N ALA A 805 40.26 -14.09 54.21
CA ALA A 805 39.42 -14.96 53.40
C ALA A 805 39.35 -16.35 54.05
N GLY A 806 38.16 -16.82 54.40
CA GLY A 806 37.94 -18.14 54.99
C GLY A 806 38.27 -19.27 54.01
N THR A 807 39.06 -20.25 54.43
CA THR A 807 39.51 -21.36 53.57
C THR A 807 38.84 -22.69 53.91
N GLN A 808 38.15 -22.77 55.05
CA GLN A 808 37.39 -23.93 55.51
C GLN A 808 35.89 -23.61 55.68
N ASN A 809 35.05 -24.64 55.69
CA ASN A 809 33.59 -24.51 55.80
C ASN A 809 33.10 -23.84 57.10
N THR A 810 33.95 -23.75 58.12
CA THR A 810 33.67 -23.12 59.43
C THR A 810 34.18 -21.69 59.55
N ASP A 811 34.92 -21.19 58.56
CA ASP A 811 35.52 -19.86 58.61
C ASP A 811 34.49 -18.78 58.25
N ALA A 812 34.64 -17.58 58.82
CA ALA A 812 33.80 -16.45 58.45
C ALA A 812 34.13 -15.97 57.02
N VAL A 813 33.16 -16.08 56.12
CA VAL A 813 33.28 -15.59 54.73
C VAL A 813 33.32 -14.06 54.72
N ASN A 814 34.34 -13.47 54.09
CA ASN A 814 34.42 -12.03 53.93
C ASN A 814 33.83 -11.53 52.59
N VAL A 815 33.65 -10.21 52.46
CA VAL A 815 33.01 -9.61 51.28
C VAL A 815 33.82 -9.84 49.99
N SER A 816 35.15 -9.99 50.04
CA SER A 816 35.95 -10.21 48.82
C SER A 816 35.70 -11.60 48.24
N GLN A 817 35.48 -12.62 49.07
CA GLN A 817 35.10 -13.96 48.63
C GLN A 817 33.70 -13.98 48.01
N LEU A 818 32.74 -13.32 48.66
CA LEU A 818 31.38 -13.18 48.13
C LEU A 818 31.36 -12.39 46.82
N SER A 819 32.23 -11.39 46.67
CA SER A 819 32.37 -10.64 45.42
C SER A 819 32.97 -11.49 44.29
N GLY A 820 33.90 -12.40 44.60
CA GLY A 820 34.41 -13.39 43.66
C GLY A 820 33.30 -14.31 43.12
N VAL A 821 32.37 -14.74 43.98
CA VAL A 821 31.18 -15.51 43.55
C VAL A 821 30.27 -14.69 42.63
N THR A 822 30.04 -13.39 42.92
CA THR A 822 29.24 -12.54 42.03
C THR A 822 29.90 -12.29 40.67
N ALA A 823 31.23 -12.18 40.63
CA ALA A 823 31.98 -12.04 39.39
C ALA A 823 31.88 -13.30 38.51
N ALA A 824 31.91 -14.49 39.13
CA ALA A 824 31.74 -15.77 38.43
C ALA A 824 30.32 -15.97 37.87
N LEU A 825 29.29 -15.39 38.50
CA LEU A 825 27.93 -15.36 37.93
C LEU A 825 27.85 -14.43 36.72
N GLY A 826 28.44 -13.23 36.81
CA GLY A 826 28.40 -12.25 35.71
C GLY A 826 27.06 -11.52 35.62
N GLY A 827 26.68 -11.07 34.41
CA GLY A 827 25.42 -10.35 34.18
C GLY A 827 25.25 -9.04 34.98
N GLY A 828 26.35 -8.46 35.49
CA GLY A 828 26.27 -7.29 36.39
C GLY A 828 25.74 -7.62 37.80
N ALA A 829 25.81 -8.87 38.23
CA ALA A 829 25.68 -9.24 39.63
C ALA A 829 26.81 -8.62 40.46
N THR A 830 26.46 -8.06 41.61
CA THR A 830 27.40 -7.38 42.52
C THR A 830 26.93 -7.55 43.96
N VAL A 831 27.88 -7.60 44.90
CA VAL A 831 27.55 -7.40 46.32
C VAL A 831 27.23 -5.92 46.54
N ASN A 832 26.05 -5.62 47.05
CA ASN A 832 25.62 -4.27 47.40
C ASN A 832 26.27 -3.82 48.72
N ALA A 833 26.21 -2.53 49.03
CA ALA A 833 26.77 -1.95 50.26
C ALA A 833 26.12 -2.48 51.56
N ASP A 834 24.93 -3.09 51.48
CA ASP A 834 24.21 -3.75 52.57
C ASP A 834 24.52 -5.26 52.69
N GLY A 835 25.40 -5.81 51.82
CA GLY A 835 25.74 -7.22 51.76
C GLY A 835 24.79 -8.09 50.93
N SER A 836 23.68 -7.55 50.41
CA SER A 836 22.78 -8.28 49.51
C SER A 836 23.40 -8.48 48.13
N ILE A 837 23.02 -9.55 47.43
CA ILE A 837 23.45 -9.79 46.05
C ILE A 837 22.45 -9.15 45.09
N LYS A 838 22.90 -8.18 44.30
CA LYS A 838 22.16 -7.71 43.13
C LYS A 838 22.06 -8.87 42.13
N LYS A 839 20.84 -9.26 41.76
CA LYS A 839 20.60 -10.34 40.79
C LYS A 839 21.31 -10.06 39.45
N PRO A 840 21.90 -11.07 38.82
CA PRO A 840 22.47 -10.91 37.48
C PRO A 840 21.37 -10.59 36.47
N THR A 841 21.73 -9.92 35.38
CA THR A 841 20.87 -9.59 34.25
C THR A 841 21.52 -10.10 32.97
N TYR A 842 20.88 -11.06 32.30
CA TYR A 842 21.32 -11.58 30.99
C TYR A 842 20.29 -11.22 29.92
N THR A 843 20.74 -10.83 28.73
CA THR A 843 19.88 -10.63 27.57
C THR A 843 20.03 -11.81 26.63
N VAL A 844 19.00 -12.66 26.55
CA VAL A 844 18.98 -13.87 25.71
C VAL A 844 17.79 -13.76 24.75
N GLN A 845 18.07 -13.83 23.44
CA GLN A 845 17.07 -13.63 22.37
C GLN A 845 16.24 -12.34 22.52
N GLY A 846 16.89 -11.24 22.90
CA GLY A 846 16.22 -9.94 23.11
C GLY A 846 15.34 -9.85 24.36
N THR A 847 15.26 -10.90 25.19
CA THR A 847 14.50 -10.90 26.45
C THR A 847 15.44 -10.96 27.66
N THR A 848 15.06 -10.25 28.72
CA THR A 848 15.82 -10.24 29.97
C THR A 848 15.59 -11.52 30.77
N ALA A 849 16.64 -12.08 31.35
CA ALA A 849 16.60 -13.11 32.39
C ALA A 849 17.37 -12.62 33.61
N THR A 850 16.82 -12.80 34.82
CA THR A 850 17.38 -12.25 36.07
C THR A 850 18.01 -13.31 36.98
N ASP A 851 18.23 -14.50 36.43
CA ASP A 851 18.95 -15.63 37.03
C ASP A 851 19.53 -16.53 35.91
N VAL A 852 20.48 -17.39 36.28
CA VAL A 852 21.21 -18.26 35.32
C VAL A 852 20.32 -19.37 34.77
N GLY A 853 19.42 -19.95 35.57
CA GLY A 853 18.55 -21.05 35.14
C GLY A 853 17.58 -20.60 34.06
N THR A 854 16.89 -19.49 34.29
CA THR A 854 16.01 -18.85 33.31
C THR A 854 16.76 -18.44 32.03
N ALA A 855 18.01 -17.98 32.14
CA ALA A 855 18.83 -17.66 30.97
C ALA A 855 19.18 -18.90 30.13
N ILE A 856 19.57 -20.00 30.79
CA ILE A 856 19.90 -21.27 30.12
C ILE A 856 18.66 -21.91 29.51
N SER A 857 17.53 -21.98 30.21
CA SER A 857 16.28 -22.54 29.65
C SER A 857 15.76 -21.75 28.44
N LYS A 858 15.97 -20.43 28.40
CA LYS A 858 15.68 -19.61 27.21
C LYS A 858 16.63 -19.91 26.05
N LEU A 859 17.91 -20.15 26.33
CA LEU A 859 18.89 -20.55 25.32
C LEU A 859 18.58 -21.95 24.77
N ASP A 860 18.20 -22.90 25.63
CA ASP A 860 17.78 -24.26 25.24
C ASP A 860 16.55 -24.24 24.31
N GLY A 861 15.52 -23.45 24.66
CA GLY A 861 14.38 -23.21 23.78
C GLY A 861 14.76 -22.58 22.43
N ALA A 862 15.77 -21.70 22.41
CA ALA A 862 16.28 -21.12 21.16
C ALA A 862 17.04 -22.15 20.32
N VAL A 863 17.89 -22.99 20.93
CA VAL A 863 18.63 -24.07 20.27
C VAL A 863 17.67 -25.13 19.72
N SER A 864 16.62 -25.48 20.45
CA SER A 864 15.55 -26.39 19.99
C SER A 864 14.83 -25.83 18.75
N ASN A 865 14.51 -24.53 18.73
CA ASN A 865 13.96 -23.87 17.54
C ASN A 865 14.93 -23.86 16.35
N VAL A 866 16.23 -23.66 16.58
CA VAL A 866 17.26 -23.79 15.52
C VAL A 866 17.31 -25.21 14.97
N SER A 867 17.26 -26.23 15.83
CA SER A 867 17.24 -27.65 15.42
C SER A 867 16.03 -27.99 14.55
N ASN A 868 14.83 -27.51 14.92
CA ASN A 868 13.61 -27.67 14.13
C ASN A 868 13.71 -26.94 12.77
N ASN A 869 14.26 -25.73 12.74
CA ASN A 869 14.47 -24.97 11.51
C ASN A 869 15.46 -25.68 10.57
N VAL A 870 16.57 -26.22 11.08
CA VAL A 870 17.54 -27.01 10.30
C VAL A 870 16.88 -28.26 9.74
N THR A 871 16.10 -29.00 10.55
CA THR A 871 15.38 -30.20 10.10
C THR A 871 14.39 -29.89 8.98
N ASN A 872 13.60 -28.82 9.11
CA ASN A 872 12.68 -28.36 8.06
C ASN A 872 13.40 -27.90 6.79
N LEU A 873 14.56 -27.24 6.93
CA LEU A 873 15.38 -26.81 5.79
C LEU A 873 15.98 -28.01 5.05
N THR A 874 16.44 -29.04 5.77
CA THR A 874 16.92 -30.31 5.19
C THR A 874 15.81 -31.04 4.45
N GLN A 875 14.60 -31.13 5.00
CA GLN A 875 13.43 -31.70 4.32
C GLN A 875 13.11 -30.93 3.02
N ASN A 876 13.07 -29.59 3.09
CA ASN A 876 12.84 -28.74 1.92
C ASN A 876 13.93 -28.94 0.85
N PHE A 877 15.20 -29.01 1.24
CA PHE A 877 16.31 -29.23 0.30
C PHE A 877 16.25 -30.61 -0.38
N ASN A 878 15.97 -31.67 0.39
CA ASN A 878 15.82 -33.02 -0.14
C ASN A 878 14.65 -33.13 -1.14
N ASN A 879 13.55 -32.40 -0.90
CA ASN A 879 12.42 -32.32 -1.84
C ASN A 879 12.78 -31.55 -3.12
N VAL A 880 13.64 -30.54 -3.05
CA VAL A 880 14.12 -29.81 -4.26
C VAL A 880 15.01 -30.70 -5.11
N VAL A 881 15.95 -31.44 -4.51
CA VAL A 881 16.91 -32.30 -5.23
C VAL A 881 16.24 -33.54 -5.83
N ASN A 882 15.30 -34.18 -5.13
CA ASN A 882 14.68 -35.43 -5.57
C ASN A 882 13.34 -35.23 -6.32
N GLY A 883 13.24 -34.18 -7.12
CA GLY A 883 12.13 -33.99 -8.10
C GLY A 883 10.81 -33.42 -7.55
N GLY A 884 10.74 -33.06 -6.27
CA GLY A 884 9.60 -32.30 -5.71
C GLY A 884 9.59 -30.83 -6.14
N GLY A 885 10.78 -30.24 -6.33
CA GLY A 885 10.97 -28.87 -6.81
C GLY A 885 10.56 -27.77 -5.81
N ILE A 886 10.64 -26.51 -6.25
CA ILE A 886 10.14 -25.34 -5.50
C ILE A 886 8.80 -24.88 -6.08
N LYS A 887 8.04 -24.06 -5.33
CA LYS A 887 6.66 -23.63 -5.65
C LYS A 887 6.39 -23.14 -7.09
N TYR A 888 7.41 -22.65 -7.79
CA TYR A 888 7.30 -22.15 -9.17
C TYR A 888 8.08 -23.00 -10.20
N PHE A 889 8.82 -24.02 -9.75
CA PHE A 889 9.62 -24.92 -10.59
C PHE A 889 9.52 -26.34 -10.04
N HIS A 890 8.53 -27.10 -10.53
CA HIS A 890 8.33 -28.51 -10.20
C HIS A 890 8.79 -29.39 -11.36
N ALA A 891 9.73 -30.31 -11.11
CA ALA A 891 10.33 -31.17 -12.12
C ALA A 891 10.36 -32.63 -11.64
N SER A 892 9.26 -33.36 -11.89
CA SER A 892 9.20 -34.80 -11.62
C SER A 892 10.08 -35.55 -12.62
N SER A 893 11.30 -35.90 -12.22
CA SER A 893 12.26 -36.61 -13.08
C SER A 893 13.23 -37.46 -12.28
N THR A 894 13.63 -38.59 -12.86
CA THR A 894 14.70 -39.49 -12.39
C THR A 894 15.89 -39.52 -13.36
N LEU A 895 15.88 -38.65 -14.37
CA LEU A 895 16.98 -38.47 -15.31
C LEU A 895 18.10 -37.64 -14.65
N ALA A 896 19.29 -37.63 -15.24
CA ALA A 896 20.42 -36.81 -14.77
C ALA A 896 20.05 -35.32 -14.63
N ASP A 897 20.80 -34.59 -13.80
CA ASP A 897 20.56 -33.16 -13.56
C ASP A 897 20.62 -32.31 -14.84
N SER A 898 19.91 -31.17 -14.82
CA SER A 898 19.98 -30.18 -15.89
C SER A 898 21.33 -29.47 -15.91
N SER A 899 21.91 -29.29 -17.10
CA SER A 899 23.23 -28.67 -17.30
C SER A 899 23.12 -27.32 -18.02
N ALA A 900 23.24 -26.23 -17.27
CA ALA A 900 23.39 -24.87 -17.79
C ALA A 900 24.88 -24.52 -17.86
N SER A 901 25.53 -24.91 -18.96
CA SER A 901 26.99 -24.77 -19.16
C SER A 901 27.38 -23.58 -20.05
N GLY A 902 26.43 -22.97 -20.75
CA GLY A 902 26.63 -21.70 -21.43
C GLY A 902 26.65 -20.52 -20.43
N ALA A 903 27.38 -19.45 -20.74
CA ALA A 903 27.33 -18.21 -19.97
C ALA A 903 25.89 -17.66 -19.95
N GLU A 904 25.39 -17.26 -18.77
CA GLU A 904 24.00 -16.79 -18.56
C GLU A 904 22.91 -17.75 -19.10
N SER A 905 23.18 -19.06 -19.17
CA SER A 905 22.23 -20.06 -19.67
C SER A 905 21.28 -20.60 -18.59
N VAL A 906 20.14 -21.16 -19.00
CA VAL A 906 19.11 -21.72 -18.12
C VAL A 906 18.68 -23.11 -18.60
N ALA A 907 18.80 -24.12 -17.76
CA ALA A 907 18.37 -25.49 -18.09
C ALA A 907 17.34 -25.98 -17.06
N ILE A 908 16.14 -26.37 -17.52
CA ILE A 908 14.99 -26.70 -16.66
C ILE A 908 14.43 -28.08 -17.05
N GLY A 909 14.63 -29.06 -16.17
CA GLY A 909 14.12 -30.43 -16.30
C GLY A 909 15.23 -31.48 -16.49
N GLY A 910 14.99 -32.72 -16.06
CA GLY A 910 16.00 -33.78 -16.07
C GLY A 910 16.59 -34.04 -17.46
N GLY A 911 17.91 -34.01 -17.56
CA GLY A 911 18.70 -34.16 -18.79
C GLY A 911 18.64 -32.97 -19.75
N ALA A 912 18.07 -31.82 -19.36
CA ALA A 912 18.10 -30.61 -20.17
C ALA A 912 19.53 -30.05 -20.24
N ILE A 913 20.01 -29.66 -21.43
CA ILE A 913 21.35 -29.12 -21.65
C ILE A 913 21.24 -27.76 -22.35
N ALA A 914 21.65 -26.69 -21.68
CA ALA A 914 21.84 -25.38 -22.27
C ALA A 914 23.34 -25.07 -22.29
N SER A 915 23.98 -25.25 -23.45
CA SER A 915 25.42 -25.00 -23.65
C SER A 915 25.70 -23.78 -24.53
N GLY A 916 24.69 -23.24 -25.21
CA GLY A 916 24.76 -21.93 -25.86
C GLY A 916 24.74 -20.79 -24.84
N ALA A 917 25.47 -19.71 -25.11
CA ALA A 917 25.39 -18.49 -24.30
C ALA A 917 23.96 -17.90 -24.33
N ASN A 918 23.52 -17.34 -23.20
CA ASN A 918 22.18 -16.78 -22.97
C ASN A 918 21.01 -17.69 -23.39
N SER A 919 21.25 -19.00 -23.52
CA SER A 919 20.30 -19.94 -24.11
C SER A 919 19.52 -20.72 -23.05
N VAL A 920 18.30 -21.12 -23.38
CA VAL A 920 17.34 -21.71 -22.46
C VAL A 920 16.91 -23.09 -22.97
N ALA A 921 17.17 -24.14 -22.20
CA ALA A 921 16.68 -25.50 -22.46
C ALA A 921 15.52 -25.81 -21.50
N LEU A 922 14.31 -25.97 -22.04
CA LEU A 922 13.08 -26.14 -21.25
C LEU A 922 12.43 -27.51 -21.53
N GLY A 923 12.32 -28.34 -20.49
CA GLY A 923 11.77 -29.70 -20.56
C GLY A 923 12.84 -30.79 -20.58
N SER A 924 12.45 -32.02 -20.25
CA SER A 924 13.38 -33.15 -20.11
C SER A 924 14.11 -33.47 -21.43
N GLY A 925 15.44 -33.62 -21.37
CA GLY A 925 16.24 -33.89 -22.57
C GLY A 925 16.16 -32.82 -23.67
N SER A 926 15.74 -31.59 -23.33
CA SER A 926 15.81 -30.45 -24.26
C SER A 926 17.26 -29.98 -24.41
N VAL A 927 17.68 -29.65 -25.62
CA VAL A 927 19.07 -29.24 -25.89
C VAL A 927 19.07 -27.88 -26.58
N ALA A 928 19.64 -26.87 -25.91
CA ALA A 928 19.92 -25.54 -26.41
C ALA A 928 21.43 -25.39 -26.62
N SER A 929 21.91 -25.81 -27.79
CA SER A 929 23.32 -25.92 -28.16
C SER A 929 23.61 -25.54 -29.62
N SER A 930 22.68 -24.87 -30.32
CA SER A 930 22.84 -24.68 -31.77
C SER A 930 23.95 -23.66 -32.08
N GLY A 931 24.82 -24.03 -33.03
CA GLY A 931 25.79 -23.11 -33.61
C GLY A 931 25.18 -22.09 -34.58
N SER A 932 23.85 -22.03 -34.70
CA SER A 932 23.13 -21.24 -35.72
C SER A 932 22.84 -19.80 -35.29
N LEU A 933 23.14 -19.42 -34.04
CA LEU A 933 22.92 -18.07 -33.48
C LEU A 933 23.61 -16.94 -34.27
N GLY A 934 24.62 -17.28 -35.08
CA GLY A 934 25.31 -16.34 -35.98
C GLY A 934 24.56 -16.00 -37.29
N VAL A 935 23.43 -16.64 -37.60
CA VAL A 935 22.65 -16.41 -38.83
C VAL A 935 21.42 -15.55 -38.52
N LYS A 936 21.20 -14.49 -39.32
CA LYS A 936 20.07 -13.55 -39.18
C LYS A 936 18.73 -14.14 -39.66
N GLY A 937 18.23 -15.16 -38.95
CA GLY A 937 16.96 -15.82 -39.27
C GLY A 937 16.96 -16.57 -40.60
N LEU A 938 15.82 -17.16 -40.94
CA LEU A 938 15.60 -17.83 -42.23
C LEU A 938 14.91 -16.85 -43.19
N ALA A 939 15.65 -16.28 -44.13
CA ALA A 939 15.09 -15.50 -45.23
C ALA A 939 14.56 -16.45 -46.32
N PRO A 940 13.25 -16.46 -46.66
CA PRO A 940 12.69 -17.37 -47.67
C PRO A 940 13.24 -17.16 -49.10
N ASP A 941 13.81 -15.98 -49.36
CA ASP A 941 14.09 -15.41 -50.68
C ASP A 941 15.43 -14.65 -50.74
N ASN A 942 16.36 -14.92 -49.80
CA ASN A 942 17.63 -14.19 -49.63
C ASN A 942 17.51 -12.67 -49.39
N ALA A 943 16.31 -12.13 -49.14
CA ALA A 943 16.16 -10.74 -48.74
C ALA A 943 16.80 -10.49 -47.36
N ALA A 944 17.50 -9.36 -47.21
CA ALA A 944 18.18 -9.02 -45.96
C ALA A 944 17.18 -8.68 -44.85
N LEU A 945 16.84 -9.67 -44.01
CA LEU A 945 16.03 -9.47 -42.82
C LEU A 945 16.70 -8.45 -41.89
N THR A 946 15.94 -7.45 -41.44
CA THR A 946 16.35 -6.43 -40.45
C THR A 946 16.40 -6.97 -39.01
N ALA A 947 16.38 -8.30 -38.83
CA ALA A 947 16.61 -8.95 -37.55
C ALA A 947 18.08 -8.84 -37.10
N GLY A 948 18.29 -8.69 -35.79
CA GLY A 948 19.59 -8.81 -35.16
C GLY A 948 20.09 -10.25 -35.13
N THR A 949 21.37 -10.44 -34.80
CA THR A 949 21.91 -11.75 -34.40
C THR A 949 21.21 -12.21 -33.12
N ALA A 950 20.75 -13.45 -33.07
CA ALA A 950 20.06 -13.97 -31.88
C ALA A 950 21.01 -14.00 -30.69
N PHE A 951 20.60 -13.43 -29.56
CA PHE A 951 21.45 -13.33 -28.36
C PHE A 951 21.61 -14.68 -27.63
N GLY A 952 20.64 -15.58 -27.83
CA GLY A 952 20.58 -16.97 -27.34
C GLY A 952 19.33 -17.65 -27.93
N GLU A 953 19.18 -18.96 -27.76
CA GLU A 953 18.00 -19.72 -28.23
C GLU A 953 17.14 -20.27 -27.09
N LEU A 954 15.84 -20.44 -27.34
CA LEU A 954 14.93 -21.19 -26.46
C LEU A 954 14.62 -22.54 -27.12
N SER A 955 15.17 -23.62 -26.57
CA SER A 955 14.90 -24.99 -27.00
C SER A 955 13.91 -25.68 -26.08
N VAL A 956 12.80 -26.16 -26.66
CA VAL A 956 11.76 -26.93 -25.96
C VAL A 956 11.85 -28.44 -26.24
N GLY A 957 12.94 -28.92 -26.84
CA GLY A 957 13.13 -30.34 -27.16
C GLY A 957 14.52 -30.69 -27.67
N THR A 958 14.64 -31.88 -28.22
CA THR A 958 15.77 -32.29 -29.07
C THR A 958 15.26 -32.49 -30.50
N SER A 959 16.16 -32.53 -31.49
CA SER A 959 15.75 -32.75 -32.89
C SER A 959 14.99 -34.07 -33.03
N GLY A 960 13.80 -34.02 -33.65
CA GLY A 960 12.85 -35.13 -33.76
C GLY A 960 12.06 -35.44 -32.48
N LYS A 961 12.19 -34.60 -31.44
CA LYS A 961 11.47 -34.65 -30.15
C LYS A 961 11.05 -33.24 -29.70
N GLU A 962 10.74 -32.38 -30.65
CA GLU A 962 10.26 -31.01 -30.44
C GLU A 962 8.89 -31.03 -29.75
N ARG A 963 8.69 -30.13 -28.78
CA ARG A 963 7.41 -29.99 -28.08
C ARG A 963 6.57 -28.89 -28.70
N ARG A 964 5.25 -29.12 -28.81
CA ARG A 964 4.30 -28.11 -29.25
C ARG A 964 4.27 -26.96 -28.25
N ILE A 965 4.49 -25.74 -28.71
CA ILE A 965 4.28 -24.52 -27.92
C ILE A 965 2.81 -24.11 -28.11
N THR A 966 1.98 -24.32 -27.08
CA THR A 966 0.55 -23.98 -27.08
C THR A 966 0.30 -22.64 -26.40
N ASN A 967 -0.85 -22.01 -26.69
CA ASN A 967 -1.24 -20.69 -26.15
C ASN A 967 -0.30 -19.53 -26.53
N VAL A 968 0.38 -19.65 -27.68
CA VAL A 968 1.12 -18.56 -28.30
C VAL A 968 0.12 -17.54 -28.83
N ALA A 969 0.14 -16.33 -28.25
CA ALA A 969 -0.63 -15.18 -28.76
C ALA A 969 -0.12 -14.82 -30.17
N ALA A 970 -0.90 -14.05 -30.93
CA ALA A 970 -0.43 -13.58 -32.23
C ALA A 970 0.79 -12.65 -32.03
N GLY A 971 1.93 -13.00 -32.62
CA GLY A 971 3.15 -12.21 -32.56
C GLY A 971 2.95 -10.81 -33.13
N TYR A 972 3.41 -9.78 -32.42
CA TYR A 972 3.24 -8.37 -32.75
C TYR A 972 4.50 -7.80 -33.44
N ASN A 973 5.68 -8.18 -32.95
CA ASN A 973 6.98 -7.82 -33.53
C ASN A 973 7.53 -8.94 -34.42
N ALA A 974 8.46 -8.60 -35.31
CA ALA A 974 9.11 -9.56 -36.23
C ALA A 974 9.95 -10.66 -35.55
N THR A 975 10.19 -10.56 -34.24
CA THR A 975 10.90 -11.54 -33.41
C THR A 975 9.97 -12.43 -32.56
N ASP A 976 8.67 -12.16 -32.58
CA ASP A 976 7.69 -12.90 -31.77
C ASP A 976 7.36 -14.24 -32.44
N ALA A 977 6.95 -15.23 -31.65
CA ALA A 977 6.55 -16.54 -32.18
C ALA A 977 5.22 -16.44 -32.95
N VAL A 978 5.22 -16.91 -34.21
CA VAL A 978 4.03 -16.95 -35.06
C VAL A 978 3.10 -18.08 -34.62
N ASN A 979 1.83 -17.77 -34.40
CA ASN A 979 0.83 -18.78 -34.06
C ASN A 979 0.04 -19.28 -35.29
N VAL A 980 -0.72 -20.37 -35.12
CA VAL A 980 -1.48 -20.99 -36.23
C VAL A 980 -2.52 -20.03 -36.83
N SER A 981 -3.15 -19.14 -36.04
CA SER A 981 -4.09 -18.15 -36.58
C SER A 981 -3.44 -17.11 -37.49
N GLN A 982 -2.18 -16.73 -37.23
CA GLN A 982 -1.43 -15.84 -38.13
C GLN A 982 -1.04 -16.56 -39.42
N LEU A 983 -0.64 -17.83 -39.34
CA LEU A 983 -0.37 -18.65 -40.52
C LEU A 983 -1.63 -18.85 -41.37
N MET A 984 -2.78 -19.11 -40.74
CA MET A 984 -4.09 -19.18 -41.43
C MET A 984 -4.52 -17.84 -42.02
N ALA A 985 -4.25 -16.72 -41.34
CA ALA A 985 -4.52 -15.39 -41.89
C ALA A 985 -3.66 -15.10 -43.13
N GLU A 986 -2.42 -15.56 -43.16
CA GLU A 986 -1.54 -15.45 -44.33
C GLU A 986 -1.98 -16.40 -45.45
N ASP A 987 -2.39 -17.63 -45.14
CA ASP A 987 -2.99 -18.57 -46.10
C ASP A 987 -4.25 -17.98 -46.76
N VAL A 988 -5.11 -17.29 -45.99
CA VAL A 988 -6.25 -16.53 -46.54
C VAL A 988 -5.79 -15.41 -47.49
N LYS A 989 -4.70 -14.68 -47.20
CA LYS A 989 -4.15 -13.68 -48.13
C LYS A 989 -3.61 -14.33 -49.40
N VAL A 990 -2.89 -15.44 -49.30
CA VAL A 990 -2.37 -16.20 -50.46
C VAL A 990 -3.51 -16.74 -51.32
N ASN A 991 -4.56 -17.28 -50.70
CA ASN A 991 -5.78 -17.70 -51.40
C ASN A 991 -6.50 -16.51 -52.07
N ASN A 992 -6.56 -15.34 -51.43
CA ASN A 992 -7.08 -14.12 -52.05
C ASN A 992 -6.22 -13.63 -53.23
N VAL A 993 -4.89 -13.74 -53.16
CA VAL A 993 -3.99 -13.46 -54.30
C VAL A 993 -4.24 -14.44 -55.45
N SER A 994 -4.39 -15.74 -55.15
CA SER A 994 -4.73 -16.77 -56.14
C SER A 994 -6.09 -16.49 -56.82
N ASN A 995 -7.11 -16.14 -56.04
CA ASN A 995 -8.43 -15.75 -56.53
C ASN A 995 -8.38 -14.46 -57.37
N ASN A 996 -7.64 -13.44 -56.93
CA ASN A 996 -7.44 -12.21 -57.69
C ASN A 996 -6.71 -12.45 -59.01
N LEU A 997 -5.71 -13.32 -59.02
CA LEU A 997 -4.99 -13.70 -60.23
C LEU A 997 -5.89 -14.51 -61.19
N SER A 998 -6.72 -15.41 -60.67
CA SER A 998 -7.72 -16.14 -61.45
C SER A 998 -8.80 -15.22 -62.02
N ASN A 999 -9.28 -14.26 -61.23
CA ASN A 999 -10.24 -13.24 -61.68
C ASN A 999 -9.64 -12.29 -62.73
N LEU A 1000 -8.39 -11.84 -62.54
CA LEU A 1000 -7.68 -11.04 -63.52
C LEU A 1000 -7.41 -11.84 -64.82
N SER A 1001 -7.01 -13.10 -64.70
CA SER A 1001 -6.87 -14.03 -65.83
C SER A 1001 -8.20 -14.16 -66.58
N ASN A 1002 -9.32 -14.35 -65.89
CA ASN A 1002 -10.65 -14.39 -66.49
C ASN A 1002 -11.05 -13.06 -67.14
N VAL A 1003 -10.75 -11.91 -66.53
CA VAL A 1003 -11.00 -10.58 -67.14
C VAL A 1003 -10.18 -10.39 -68.42
N VAL A 1004 -8.88 -10.72 -68.39
CA VAL A 1004 -7.99 -10.62 -69.57
C VAL A 1004 -8.40 -11.61 -70.67
N ASN A 1005 -8.73 -12.85 -70.32
CA ASN A 1005 -9.22 -13.85 -71.26
C ASN A 1005 -10.56 -13.44 -71.87
N ASN A 1006 -11.48 -12.84 -71.10
CA ASN A 1006 -12.75 -12.33 -71.61
C ASN A 1006 -12.56 -11.11 -72.55
N ILE A 1007 -11.59 -10.24 -72.28
CA ILE A 1007 -11.20 -9.16 -73.20
C ILE A 1007 -10.66 -9.73 -74.52
N GLY A 1008 -9.87 -10.81 -74.48
CA GLY A 1008 -9.36 -11.50 -75.67
C GLY A 1008 -10.35 -12.44 -76.37
N ALA A 1009 -11.44 -12.84 -75.71
CA ALA A 1009 -12.38 -13.86 -76.19
C ALA A 1009 -13.80 -13.31 -76.46
N ASN A 1010 -13.89 -12.19 -77.20
CA ASN A 1010 -15.15 -11.64 -77.71
C ASN A 1010 -16.16 -11.12 -76.66
N VAL A 1011 -15.73 -10.78 -75.43
CA VAL A 1011 -16.62 -10.14 -74.43
C VAL A 1011 -16.41 -8.62 -74.42
N SER A 1012 -17.49 -7.88 -74.67
CA SER A 1012 -17.45 -6.44 -74.85
C SER A 1012 -17.11 -5.64 -73.58
N MET A 1013 -16.37 -4.53 -73.74
CA MET A 1013 -16.34 -3.48 -72.72
C MET A 1013 -17.65 -2.68 -72.75
N LYS A 1014 -18.13 -2.19 -71.60
CA LYS A 1014 -19.45 -1.53 -71.43
C LYS A 1014 -19.77 -0.38 -72.40
N TYR A 1015 -18.76 0.25 -72.99
CA TYR A 1015 -18.91 1.35 -73.94
C TYR A 1015 -18.37 1.02 -75.34
N PHE A 1016 -17.83 -0.19 -75.55
CA PHE A 1016 -17.27 -0.66 -76.81
C PHE A 1016 -17.70 -2.13 -77.06
N HIS A 1017 -18.82 -2.28 -77.76
CA HIS A 1017 -19.39 -3.57 -78.12
C HIS A 1017 -19.09 -3.92 -79.59
N ALA A 1018 -18.26 -4.94 -79.80
CA ALA A 1018 -18.08 -5.59 -81.09
C ALA A 1018 -18.53 -7.06 -80.97
N ASN A 1019 -19.43 -7.49 -81.85
CA ASN A 1019 -19.91 -8.87 -81.93
C ASN A 1019 -19.35 -9.47 -83.23
N SER A 1020 -18.13 -10.02 -83.17
CA SER A 1020 -17.46 -10.53 -84.37
C SER A 1020 -16.29 -11.46 -84.07
N SER A 1021 -16.28 -12.63 -84.70
CA SER A 1021 -15.16 -13.59 -84.69
C SER A 1021 -14.08 -13.30 -85.74
N LEU A 1022 -14.13 -12.14 -86.38
CA LEU A 1022 -13.13 -11.70 -87.38
C LEU A 1022 -11.96 -10.99 -86.67
N VAL A 1023 -10.81 -10.90 -87.35
CA VAL A 1023 -9.57 -10.39 -86.72
C VAL A 1023 -9.70 -8.96 -86.18
N ASP A 1024 -8.92 -8.67 -85.14
CA ASP A 1024 -8.97 -7.44 -84.36
C ASP A 1024 -8.70 -6.16 -85.18
N SER A 1025 -9.11 -5.02 -84.62
CA SER A 1025 -8.80 -3.70 -85.14
C SER A 1025 -7.30 -3.39 -85.04
N THR A 1026 -6.72 -2.80 -86.07
CA THR A 1026 -5.30 -2.44 -86.16
C THR A 1026 -5.13 -0.91 -86.19
N ALA A 1027 -4.68 -0.33 -85.07
CA ALA A 1027 -4.28 1.08 -84.98
C ALA A 1027 -2.75 1.18 -85.11
N SER A 1028 -2.23 1.20 -86.34
CA SER A 1028 -0.80 1.20 -86.63
C SER A 1028 -0.20 2.59 -86.82
N GLY A 1029 -1.03 3.61 -87.06
CA GLY A 1029 -0.59 5.01 -87.08
C GLY A 1029 -0.31 5.57 -85.67
N ALA A 1030 0.62 6.52 -85.56
CA ALA A 1030 0.88 7.18 -84.28
C ALA A 1030 -0.37 7.93 -83.81
N ASN A 1031 -0.79 7.72 -82.55
CA ASN A 1031 -2.05 8.21 -81.97
C ASN A 1031 -3.34 7.80 -82.72
N ALA A 1032 -3.30 6.75 -83.55
CA ALA A 1032 -4.46 6.30 -84.30
C ALA A 1032 -5.49 5.55 -83.42
N ILE A 1033 -6.75 5.54 -83.85
CA ILE A 1033 -7.85 4.85 -83.17
C ILE A 1033 -8.56 3.94 -84.17
N ALA A 1034 -8.57 2.64 -83.91
CA ALA A 1034 -9.29 1.65 -84.72
C ALA A 1034 -10.34 0.92 -83.87
N VAL A 1035 -11.61 0.95 -84.29
CA VAL A 1035 -12.75 0.41 -83.52
C VAL A 1035 -13.62 -0.45 -84.43
N GLY A 1036 -13.62 -1.76 -84.17
CA GLY A 1036 -14.42 -2.75 -84.88
C GLY A 1036 -13.57 -3.78 -85.64
N PRO A 1037 -14.12 -4.98 -85.93
CA PRO A 1037 -13.41 -6.06 -86.60
C PRO A 1037 -12.79 -5.60 -87.93
N GLN A 1038 -11.52 -5.93 -88.16
CA GLN A 1038 -10.74 -5.53 -89.35
C GLN A 1038 -10.61 -4.01 -89.58
N ALA A 1039 -11.02 -3.15 -88.64
CA ALA A 1039 -10.83 -1.71 -88.76
C ALA A 1039 -9.32 -1.39 -88.75
N THR A 1040 -8.84 -0.62 -89.72
CA THR A 1040 -7.42 -0.29 -89.88
C THR A 1040 -7.23 1.23 -89.86
N ALA A 1041 -6.57 1.75 -88.83
CA ALA A 1041 -6.19 3.16 -88.73
C ALA A 1041 -4.65 3.25 -88.83
N ALA A 1042 -4.16 3.47 -90.05
CA ALA A 1042 -2.73 3.43 -90.39
C ALA A 1042 -2.10 4.83 -90.53
N GLY A 1043 -2.90 5.88 -90.74
CA GLY A 1043 -2.41 7.25 -90.76
C GLY A 1043 -2.12 7.80 -89.35
N THR A 1044 -1.15 8.71 -89.23
CA THR A 1044 -0.93 9.46 -87.98
C THR A 1044 -2.19 10.23 -87.59
N ASN A 1045 -2.61 10.13 -86.34
CA ASN A 1045 -3.86 10.69 -85.78
C ASN A 1045 -5.14 10.22 -86.51
N ALA A 1046 -5.10 9.13 -87.29
CA ALA A 1046 -6.25 8.64 -88.06
C ALA A 1046 -7.26 7.86 -87.20
N ILE A 1047 -8.53 7.88 -87.60
CA ILE A 1047 -9.63 7.22 -86.87
C ILE A 1047 -10.43 6.32 -87.82
N ALA A 1048 -10.49 5.01 -87.55
CA ALA A 1048 -11.30 4.05 -88.30
C ALA A 1048 -12.37 3.40 -87.39
N VAL A 1049 -13.65 3.58 -87.69
CA VAL A 1049 -14.77 3.11 -86.85
C VAL A 1049 -15.78 2.33 -87.69
N GLY A 1050 -15.80 1.01 -87.52
CA GLY A 1050 -16.70 0.08 -88.20
C GLY A 1050 -15.98 -1.14 -88.77
N TYR A 1051 -16.76 -2.19 -89.08
CA TYR A 1051 -16.21 -3.40 -89.73
C TYR A 1051 -15.45 -3.05 -91.01
N ASN A 1052 -14.18 -3.44 -91.12
CA ASN A 1052 -13.34 -3.19 -92.30
C ASN A 1052 -13.26 -1.69 -92.71
N ALA A 1053 -13.41 -0.76 -91.76
CA ALA A 1053 -13.17 0.66 -91.99
C ALA A 1053 -11.66 0.92 -92.13
N SER A 1054 -11.22 1.72 -93.10
CA SER A 1054 -9.80 1.94 -93.38
C SER A 1054 -9.45 3.44 -93.46
N ALA A 1055 -8.71 3.93 -92.47
CA ALA A 1055 -8.21 5.30 -92.38
C ALA A 1055 -6.69 5.30 -92.54
N THR A 1056 -6.23 5.46 -93.79
CA THR A 1056 -4.81 5.33 -94.19
C THR A 1056 -4.08 6.67 -94.31
N SER A 1057 -4.81 7.76 -94.55
CA SER A 1057 -4.25 9.12 -94.58
C SER A 1057 -4.14 9.71 -93.18
N ALA A 1058 -3.18 10.62 -92.96
CA ALA A 1058 -3.04 11.34 -91.69
C ALA A 1058 -4.26 12.23 -91.40
N GLU A 1059 -4.58 12.40 -90.11
CA GLU A 1059 -5.72 13.16 -89.57
C GLU A 1059 -7.12 12.79 -90.12
N SER A 1060 -7.22 11.71 -90.92
CA SER A 1060 -8.46 11.33 -91.59
C SER A 1060 -9.31 10.33 -90.79
N VAL A 1061 -10.62 10.38 -91.01
CA VAL A 1061 -11.64 9.61 -90.29
C VAL A 1061 -12.43 8.75 -91.27
N ALA A 1062 -12.35 7.43 -91.14
CA ALA A 1062 -13.24 6.47 -91.81
C ALA A 1062 -14.38 6.06 -90.86
N LEU A 1063 -15.61 6.49 -91.13
CA LEU A 1063 -16.78 6.27 -90.28
C LEU A 1063 -17.82 5.38 -90.95
N GLY A 1064 -18.05 4.21 -90.37
CA GLY A 1064 -18.98 3.19 -90.86
C GLY A 1064 -18.29 1.97 -91.48
N SER A 1065 -19.03 0.87 -91.56
CA SER A 1065 -18.56 -0.40 -92.15
C SER A 1065 -18.09 -0.21 -93.61
N ASN A 1066 -16.91 -0.74 -93.93
CA ASN A 1066 -16.22 -0.62 -95.23
C ASN A 1066 -15.94 0.82 -95.68
N SER A 1067 -16.07 1.84 -94.82
CA SER A 1067 -15.69 3.21 -95.18
C SER A 1067 -14.18 3.31 -95.37
N THR A 1068 -13.71 3.99 -96.41
CA THR A 1068 -12.28 4.18 -96.69
C THR A 1068 -11.95 5.65 -96.88
N THR A 1069 -10.88 6.12 -96.25
CA THR A 1069 -10.24 7.38 -96.63
C THR A 1069 -9.44 7.12 -97.90
N SER A 1070 -9.72 7.84 -98.97
CA SER A 1070 -9.12 7.64 -100.30
C SER A 1070 -8.78 8.94 -101.02
N ALA A 1071 -8.93 10.10 -100.36
CA ALA A 1071 -8.58 11.39 -100.93
C ALA A 1071 -7.06 11.59 -100.99
N ILE A 1072 -6.62 12.10 -102.14
CA ILE A 1072 -5.30 12.72 -102.30
C ILE A 1072 -5.39 14.11 -101.68
N LEU A 1073 -5.03 14.24 -100.39
CA LEU A 1073 -5.12 15.50 -99.62
C LEU A 1073 -4.26 16.65 -100.19
N SER A 1074 -3.38 16.37 -101.16
CA SER A 1074 -2.61 17.38 -101.89
C SER A 1074 -3.31 17.93 -103.15
N ALA A 1075 -4.51 17.47 -103.49
CA ALA A 1075 -5.30 18.01 -104.58
C ALA A 1075 -6.11 19.24 -104.12
N THR A 1076 -6.19 20.28 -104.96
CA THR A 1076 -7.04 21.46 -104.70
C THR A 1076 -8.51 21.06 -104.69
N ALA A 1077 -9.30 21.62 -103.76
CA ALA A 1077 -10.74 21.40 -103.67
C ALA A 1077 -11.46 21.67 -105.01
N TYR A 1078 -12.56 20.95 -105.27
CA TYR A 1078 -13.33 21.05 -106.50
C TYR A 1078 -13.85 22.48 -106.70
N ASN A 1079 -13.31 23.18 -107.70
CA ASN A 1079 -13.73 24.53 -108.08
C ASN A 1079 -14.59 24.48 -109.35
N PRO A 1080 -15.91 24.63 -109.27
CA PRO A 1080 -16.79 24.65 -110.45
C PRO A 1080 -16.71 25.96 -111.26
N GLY A 1081 -15.83 26.91 -110.89
CA GLY A 1081 -15.65 28.18 -111.59
C GLY A 1081 -14.22 28.71 -111.54
N ASN A 1082 -14.06 30.02 -111.79
CA ASN A 1082 -12.77 30.72 -111.81
C ASN A 1082 -12.54 31.64 -110.60
N ALA A 1083 -13.44 31.61 -109.60
CA ALA A 1083 -13.32 32.38 -108.37
C ALA A 1083 -12.40 31.69 -107.35
N THR A 1084 -11.78 32.50 -106.47
CA THR A 1084 -10.92 32.00 -105.38
C THR A 1084 -11.76 31.36 -104.28
N LEU A 1085 -11.51 30.08 -103.96
CA LEU A 1085 -12.20 29.38 -102.87
C LEU A 1085 -11.70 29.85 -101.48
N SER A 1086 -12.61 29.96 -100.52
CA SER A 1086 -12.28 30.24 -99.12
C SER A 1086 -12.05 28.94 -98.35
N GLY A 1087 -10.84 28.39 -98.47
CA GLY A 1087 -10.40 27.16 -97.80
C GLY A 1087 -9.06 26.69 -98.35
N THR A 1088 -8.08 26.48 -97.48
CA THR A 1088 -6.75 25.95 -97.84
C THR A 1088 -6.76 24.41 -97.92
N THR A 1089 -5.62 23.81 -98.28
CA THR A 1089 -5.40 22.35 -98.29
C THR A 1089 -5.93 21.69 -97.00
N ALA A 1090 -6.78 20.67 -97.15
CA ALA A 1090 -7.37 19.96 -96.02
C ALA A 1090 -6.30 19.11 -95.30
N ALA A 1091 -6.26 19.19 -93.96
CA ALA A 1091 -5.32 18.42 -93.14
C ALA A 1091 -5.66 16.91 -93.08
N GLY A 1092 -6.96 16.58 -93.17
CA GLY A 1092 -7.51 15.24 -93.25
C GLY A 1092 -8.92 15.26 -93.86
N GLU A 1093 -9.50 14.08 -94.12
CA GLU A 1093 -10.88 13.93 -94.62
C GLU A 1093 -11.77 13.14 -93.67
N VAL A 1094 -13.09 13.31 -93.77
CA VAL A 1094 -14.08 12.46 -93.09
C VAL A 1094 -14.86 11.67 -94.15
N SER A 1095 -14.57 10.38 -94.27
CA SER A 1095 -15.23 9.48 -95.21
C SER A 1095 -16.30 8.62 -94.52
N VAL A 1096 -17.51 8.62 -95.09
CA VAL A 1096 -18.65 7.80 -94.64
C VAL A 1096 -18.97 6.62 -95.57
N GLY A 1097 -18.08 6.31 -96.52
CA GLY A 1097 -18.26 5.24 -97.51
C GLY A 1097 -16.98 4.93 -98.28
N ASN A 1098 -17.10 4.30 -99.45
CA ASN A 1098 -15.95 3.92 -100.29
C ASN A 1098 -16.26 3.90 -101.80
N GLY A 1099 -17.27 4.65 -102.25
CA GLY A 1099 -17.75 4.63 -103.63
C GLY A 1099 -18.79 3.54 -103.90
N SER A 1100 -18.64 2.35 -103.33
CA SER A 1100 -19.65 1.26 -103.42
C SER A 1100 -20.63 1.26 -102.24
N PHE A 1101 -20.20 1.69 -101.05
CA PHE A 1101 -21.01 1.72 -99.82
C PHE A 1101 -21.20 3.15 -99.30
N ASN A 1102 -21.78 4.02 -100.12
CA ASN A 1102 -22.02 5.43 -99.76
C ASN A 1102 -23.22 5.57 -98.79
N ARG A 1103 -23.14 6.53 -97.86
CA ARG A 1103 -24.15 6.78 -96.82
C ARG A 1103 -24.76 8.16 -96.94
N ARG A 1104 -26.05 8.28 -96.61
CA ARG A 1104 -26.73 9.57 -96.47
C ARG A 1104 -26.36 10.22 -95.14
N ILE A 1105 -25.94 11.47 -95.17
CA ILE A 1105 -25.78 12.30 -93.97
C ILE A 1105 -27.09 13.07 -93.77
N THR A 1106 -27.87 12.68 -92.77
CA THR A 1106 -29.15 13.32 -92.41
C THR A 1106 -28.99 14.24 -91.21
N ASN A 1107 -29.93 15.17 -91.02
CA ASN A 1107 -29.90 16.19 -89.95
C ASN A 1107 -28.72 17.18 -90.04
N VAL A 1108 -28.14 17.35 -91.24
CA VAL A 1108 -27.20 18.44 -91.52
C VAL A 1108 -27.97 19.76 -91.47
N ALA A 1109 -27.65 20.61 -90.49
CA ALA A 1109 -28.16 21.98 -90.42
C ALA A 1109 -27.71 22.78 -91.66
N ALA A 1110 -28.39 23.89 -91.98
CA ALA A 1110 -27.93 24.74 -93.07
C ALA A 1110 -26.57 25.35 -92.70
N GLY A 1111 -25.55 25.13 -93.54
CA GLY A 1111 -24.21 25.68 -93.35
C GLY A 1111 -24.21 27.21 -93.27
N SER A 1112 -23.49 27.74 -92.28
CA SER A 1112 -23.33 29.18 -92.02
C SER A 1112 -21.99 29.71 -92.56
N ALA A 1113 -20.96 28.85 -92.60
CA ALA A 1113 -19.65 29.15 -93.17
C ALA A 1113 -19.45 28.43 -94.53
N ALA A 1114 -18.51 28.94 -95.34
CA ALA A 1114 -18.18 28.36 -96.65
C ALA A 1114 -17.56 26.95 -96.59
N THR A 1115 -17.13 26.51 -95.39
CA THR A 1115 -16.57 25.18 -95.12
C THR A 1115 -17.59 24.18 -94.59
N ASP A 1116 -18.83 24.61 -94.35
CA ASP A 1116 -19.87 23.74 -93.78
C ASP A 1116 -20.48 22.83 -94.85
N ALA A 1117 -20.99 21.66 -94.44
CA ALA A 1117 -21.69 20.75 -95.34
C ALA A 1117 -23.02 21.37 -95.82
N VAL A 1118 -23.17 21.52 -97.13
CA VAL A 1118 -24.40 22.04 -97.76
C VAL A 1118 -25.53 21.02 -97.64
N ASN A 1119 -26.65 21.41 -97.04
CA ASN A 1119 -27.83 20.55 -96.92
C ASN A 1119 -28.80 20.73 -98.11
N VAL A 1120 -29.76 19.82 -98.24
CA VAL A 1120 -30.74 19.85 -99.35
C VAL A 1120 -31.58 21.14 -99.36
N SER A 1121 -31.85 21.77 -98.22
CA SER A 1121 -32.62 23.04 -98.19
C SER A 1121 -31.82 24.21 -98.79
N GLN A 1122 -30.50 24.23 -98.61
CA GLN A 1122 -29.63 25.22 -99.25
C GLN A 1122 -29.54 24.98 -100.77
N LEU A 1123 -29.43 23.72 -101.19
CA LEU A 1123 -29.44 23.37 -102.62
C LEU A 1123 -30.79 23.70 -103.28
N MET A 1124 -31.91 23.46 -102.59
CA MET A 1124 -33.25 23.83 -103.06
C MET A 1124 -33.43 25.36 -103.14
N ALA A 1125 -32.87 26.11 -102.19
CA ALA A 1125 -32.86 27.57 -102.23
C ALA A 1125 -32.05 28.10 -103.42
N GLU A 1126 -30.92 27.48 -103.75
CA GLU A 1126 -30.13 27.86 -104.93
C GLU A 1126 -30.82 27.47 -106.24
N ASN A 1127 -31.40 26.26 -106.31
CA ASN A 1127 -32.23 25.83 -107.44
C ASN A 1127 -33.41 26.79 -107.69
N ALA A 1128 -34.00 27.36 -106.63
CA ALA A 1128 -35.04 28.38 -106.76
C ALA A 1128 -34.52 29.71 -107.35
N LYS A 1129 -33.29 30.13 -107.02
CA LYS A 1129 -32.66 31.32 -107.65
C LYS A 1129 -32.35 31.06 -109.12
N VAL A 1130 -31.69 29.94 -109.44
CA VAL A 1130 -31.37 29.56 -110.83
C VAL A 1130 -32.64 29.45 -111.67
N ASN A 1131 -33.72 28.90 -111.12
CA ASN A 1131 -35.02 28.85 -111.79
C ASN A 1131 -35.62 30.25 -112.04
N ALA A 1132 -35.43 31.19 -111.11
CA ALA A 1132 -35.85 32.58 -111.29
C ALA A 1132 -35.03 33.29 -112.38
N GLU A 1133 -33.71 33.08 -112.43
CA GLU A 1133 -32.83 33.61 -113.49
C GLU A 1133 -33.14 33.03 -114.87
N GLY A 1134 -33.35 31.71 -114.96
CA GLY A 1134 -33.79 31.04 -116.18
C GLY A 1134 -35.13 31.59 -116.70
N THR A 1135 -36.09 31.77 -115.79
CA THR A 1135 -37.39 32.41 -116.11
C THR A 1135 -37.22 33.85 -116.58
N ALA A 1136 -36.38 34.64 -115.91
CA ALA A 1136 -36.09 36.03 -116.30
C ALA A 1136 -35.41 36.10 -117.67
N THR A 1137 -34.52 35.17 -117.99
CA THR A 1137 -33.82 35.09 -119.28
C THR A 1137 -34.76 34.71 -120.41
N ALA A 1138 -35.65 33.74 -120.20
CA ALA A 1138 -36.72 33.41 -121.16
C ALA A 1138 -37.64 34.62 -121.42
N ALA A 1139 -38.06 35.32 -120.36
CA ALA A 1139 -38.86 36.54 -120.48
C ALA A 1139 -38.14 37.66 -121.24
N ALA A 1140 -36.83 37.83 -121.05
CA ALA A 1140 -36.01 38.83 -121.73
C ALA A 1140 -35.85 38.55 -123.24
N LEU A 1141 -35.92 37.28 -123.68
CA LEU A 1141 -35.93 36.93 -125.11
C LEU A 1141 -37.28 37.26 -125.78
N GLY A 1142 -38.38 37.22 -125.02
CA GLY A 1142 -39.71 37.59 -125.50
C GLY A 1142 -40.34 36.60 -126.50
N SER A 1143 -41.43 37.03 -127.12
CA SER A 1143 -42.20 36.31 -128.17
C SER A 1143 -42.32 34.78 -127.96
N GLY A 1144 -42.80 34.39 -126.77
CA GLY A 1144 -43.20 33.00 -126.47
C GLY A 1144 -42.10 32.07 -125.95
N SER A 1145 -40.88 32.56 -125.68
CA SER A 1145 -39.87 31.78 -124.94
C SER A 1145 -40.36 31.44 -123.52
N THR A 1146 -40.06 30.23 -123.06
CA THR A 1146 -40.41 29.72 -121.72
C THR A 1146 -39.21 29.05 -121.07
N TYR A 1147 -39.18 28.98 -119.75
CA TYR A 1147 -38.15 28.25 -119.00
C TYR A 1147 -38.76 26.98 -118.39
N ASP A 1148 -38.09 25.84 -118.56
CA ASP A 1148 -38.44 24.60 -117.87
C ASP A 1148 -37.56 24.39 -116.62
N PRO A 1149 -38.10 24.58 -115.39
CA PRO A 1149 -37.36 24.40 -114.14
C PRO A 1149 -36.99 22.95 -113.82
N THR A 1150 -37.40 21.98 -114.66
CA THR A 1150 -37.07 20.55 -114.52
C THR A 1150 -35.82 20.18 -115.30
N THR A 1151 -35.65 20.74 -116.50
CA THR A 1151 -34.52 20.45 -117.40
C THR A 1151 -33.50 21.58 -117.47
N GLY A 1152 -33.81 22.76 -116.91
CA GLY A 1152 -32.98 23.95 -117.01
C GLY A 1152 -32.99 24.60 -118.40
N ASN A 1153 -33.81 24.10 -119.33
CA ASN A 1153 -33.79 24.53 -120.72
C ASN A 1153 -34.63 25.80 -120.93
N ILE A 1154 -34.08 26.77 -121.67
CA ILE A 1154 -34.80 27.95 -122.16
C ILE A 1154 -35.32 27.65 -123.57
N GLY A 1155 -36.64 27.62 -123.72
CA GLY A 1155 -37.31 27.38 -124.98
C GLY A 1155 -37.02 28.46 -126.01
N ALA A 1156 -36.89 28.06 -127.28
CA ALA A 1156 -36.56 28.95 -128.37
C ALA A 1156 -37.62 30.07 -128.56
N PRO A 1157 -37.24 31.37 -128.55
CA PRO A 1157 -38.16 32.45 -128.85
C PRO A 1157 -38.60 32.38 -130.32
N THR A 1158 -39.83 32.82 -130.61
CA THR A 1158 -40.39 32.76 -131.97
C THR A 1158 -40.53 34.16 -132.57
N TYR A 1159 -39.68 34.50 -133.55
CA TYR A 1159 -39.76 35.78 -134.26
C TYR A 1159 -40.27 35.56 -135.69
N ILE A 1160 -41.13 36.45 -136.19
CA ILE A 1160 -41.63 36.39 -137.58
C ILE A 1160 -41.14 37.63 -138.32
N THR A 1161 -40.28 37.44 -139.32
CA THR A 1161 -39.71 38.52 -140.12
C THR A 1161 -39.79 38.16 -141.60
N GLY A 1162 -40.24 39.10 -142.44
CA GLY A 1162 -40.31 38.89 -143.89
C GLY A 1162 -41.27 37.79 -144.38
N GLY A 1163 -42.16 37.28 -143.51
CA GLY A 1163 -43.06 36.15 -143.81
C GLY A 1163 -42.49 34.77 -143.46
N SER A 1164 -41.31 34.70 -142.83
CA SER A 1164 -40.69 33.46 -142.34
C SER A 1164 -40.48 33.52 -140.83
N THR A 1165 -40.47 32.34 -140.20
CA THR A 1165 -40.35 32.19 -138.75
C THR A 1165 -38.93 31.79 -138.35
N TYR A 1166 -38.40 32.45 -137.31
CA TYR A 1166 -37.03 32.28 -136.82
C TYR A 1166 -37.03 31.99 -135.32
N GLN A 1167 -36.40 30.87 -134.95
CA GLN A 1167 -36.35 30.37 -133.58
C GLN A 1167 -35.14 30.90 -132.77
N ASN A 1168 -34.49 31.96 -133.24
CA ASN A 1168 -33.46 32.71 -132.51
C ASN A 1168 -33.29 34.11 -133.11
N VAL A 1169 -32.77 35.05 -132.31
CA VAL A 1169 -32.59 36.46 -132.69
C VAL A 1169 -31.66 36.61 -133.90
N GLY A 1170 -30.57 35.84 -133.95
CA GLY A 1170 -29.57 35.91 -135.02
C GLY A 1170 -30.17 35.64 -136.40
N GLY A 1171 -30.90 34.53 -136.54
CA GLY A 1171 -31.56 34.17 -137.80
C GLY A 1171 -32.61 35.19 -138.27
N ALA A 1172 -33.39 35.75 -137.33
CA ALA A 1172 -34.37 36.80 -137.64
C ALA A 1172 -33.69 38.07 -138.19
N ILE A 1173 -32.58 38.49 -137.57
CA ILE A 1173 -31.79 39.63 -138.03
C ILE A 1173 -31.09 39.32 -139.36
N THR A 1174 -30.47 38.15 -139.51
CA THR A 1174 -29.81 37.76 -140.77
C THR A 1174 -30.78 37.70 -141.95
N ASN A 1175 -32.06 37.35 -141.75
CA ASN A 1175 -33.06 37.43 -142.82
C ASN A 1175 -33.36 38.88 -143.23
N ILE A 1176 -33.52 39.78 -142.26
CA ILE A 1176 -33.73 41.21 -142.51
C ILE A 1176 -32.51 41.79 -143.28
N ASP A 1177 -31.30 41.44 -142.83
CA ASP A 1177 -30.04 41.90 -143.40
C ASP A 1177 -29.82 41.37 -144.83
N ALA A 1178 -30.02 40.07 -145.07
CA ALA A 1178 -29.92 39.47 -146.41
C ALA A 1178 -30.95 40.04 -147.39
N ARG A 1179 -32.19 40.33 -146.92
CA ARG A 1179 -33.21 41.01 -147.74
C ARG A 1179 -32.84 42.45 -148.07
N LEU A 1180 -32.17 43.16 -147.17
CA LEU A 1180 -31.66 44.50 -147.41
C LEU A 1180 -30.47 44.47 -148.40
N SER A 1181 -29.56 43.52 -148.23
CA SER A 1181 -28.38 43.31 -149.10
C SER A 1181 -28.77 42.96 -150.54
N ASN A 1182 -29.80 42.14 -150.75
CA ASN A 1182 -30.30 41.80 -152.10
C ASN A 1182 -30.90 43.00 -152.85
N ILE A 1183 -31.35 44.05 -152.16
CA ILE A 1183 -31.83 45.28 -152.81
C ILE A 1183 -30.66 46.21 -153.20
N THR A 1184 -29.52 46.10 -152.53
CA THR A 1184 -28.39 47.04 -152.67
C THR A 1184 -27.17 46.51 -153.44
N SER A 1185 -27.11 45.22 -153.78
CA SER A 1185 -25.90 44.58 -154.37
C SER A 1185 -26.03 43.99 -155.79
N GLY A 1186 -27.22 43.99 -156.41
CA GLY A 1186 -27.36 43.99 -157.88
C GLY A 1186 -27.06 42.70 -158.66
N THR A 1187 -27.03 41.51 -158.05
CA THR A 1187 -26.68 40.24 -158.73
C THR A 1187 -27.81 39.19 -158.82
N GLY A 1188 -29.08 39.63 -158.81
CA GLY A 1188 -30.23 38.75 -159.03
C GLY A 1188 -31.39 39.47 -159.71
N ASP A 1189 -31.88 38.90 -160.81
CA ASP A 1189 -33.03 39.31 -161.62
C ASP A 1189 -33.30 40.83 -161.69
N GLY A 1190 -32.68 41.46 -162.70
CA GLY A 1190 -32.85 42.88 -163.00
C GLY A 1190 -34.32 43.33 -163.06
N ILE A 1191 -34.54 44.63 -162.79
CA ILE A 1191 -35.86 45.23 -162.60
C ILE A 1191 -36.80 44.82 -163.75
N LYS A 1192 -37.76 43.94 -163.40
CA LYS A 1192 -38.84 43.19 -164.11
C LYS A 1192 -39.14 43.39 -165.62
N TYR A 1193 -38.70 44.45 -166.26
CA TYR A 1193 -39.01 44.83 -167.64
C TYR A 1193 -37.79 44.85 -168.58
N PHE A 1194 -36.56 44.64 -168.10
CA PHE A 1194 -35.38 44.47 -168.96
C PHE A 1194 -34.49 43.31 -168.48
N HIS A 1195 -34.23 42.35 -169.37
CA HIS A 1195 -33.33 41.21 -169.14
C HIS A 1195 -32.43 41.01 -170.36
N ALA A 1196 -31.13 40.84 -170.14
CA ALA A 1196 -30.16 40.45 -171.17
C ALA A 1196 -29.32 39.28 -170.63
N SER A 1197 -29.16 38.22 -171.43
CA SER A 1197 -28.34 37.06 -171.07
C SER A 1197 -27.08 37.05 -171.93
N SER A 1198 -25.98 37.57 -171.38
CA SER A 1198 -24.69 37.63 -172.06
C SER A 1198 -23.57 37.31 -171.08
N THR A 1199 -22.51 36.69 -171.59
CA THR A 1199 -21.27 36.38 -170.86
C THR A 1199 -20.17 37.42 -171.11
N LEU A 1200 -20.48 38.50 -171.82
CA LEU A 1200 -19.62 39.67 -171.99
C LEU A 1200 -19.78 40.63 -170.78
N GLY A 1201 -18.86 41.59 -170.64
CA GLY A 1201 -18.92 42.60 -169.57
C GLY A 1201 -20.21 43.42 -169.57
N ASP A 1202 -20.55 44.07 -168.46
CA ASP A 1202 -21.87 44.67 -168.28
C ASP A 1202 -22.13 45.92 -169.16
N SER A 1203 -23.40 46.24 -169.36
CA SER A 1203 -23.87 47.42 -170.09
C SER A 1203 -23.56 48.73 -169.35
N SER A 1204 -23.14 49.77 -170.08
CA SER A 1204 -22.74 51.05 -169.49
C SER A 1204 -23.41 52.25 -170.17
N ALA A 1205 -24.37 52.85 -169.47
CA ALA A 1205 -25.13 54.03 -169.91
C ALA A 1205 -24.58 55.32 -169.27
N SER A 1206 -23.41 55.79 -169.72
CA SER A 1206 -22.73 56.96 -169.15
C SER A 1206 -23.14 58.30 -169.78
N GLY A 1207 -23.84 58.28 -170.92
CA GLY A 1207 -24.45 59.47 -171.50
C GLY A 1207 -25.63 59.96 -170.66
N LYS A 1208 -25.81 61.28 -170.54
CA LYS A 1208 -26.99 61.84 -169.86
C LYS A 1208 -28.28 61.38 -170.56
N ASP A 1209 -29.19 60.80 -169.78
CA ASP A 1209 -30.47 60.24 -170.26
C ASP A 1209 -30.28 59.17 -171.38
N SER A 1210 -29.13 58.47 -171.36
CA SER A 1210 -28.82 57.34 -172.25
C SER A 1210 -29.30 56.00 -171.68
N VAL A 1211 -29.42 54.99 -172.54
CA VAL A 1211 -29.84 53.63 -172.17
C VAL A 1211 -28.93 52.62 -172.85
N ALA A 1212 -28.22 51.82 -172.06
CA ALA A 1212 -27.43 50.68 -172.53
C ALA A 1212 -28.07 49.39 -172.01
N ILE A 1213 -28.38 48.45 -172.90
CA ILE A 1213 -29.00 47.17 -172.56
C ILE A 1213 -28.35 46.10 -173.43
N GLY A 1214 -27.66 45.13 -172.81
CA GLY A 1214 -26.96 44.06 -173.51
C GLY A 1214 -25.45 44.04 -173.28
N GLY A 1215 -24.81 42.92 -173.59
CA GLY A 1215 -23.43 42.63 -173.17
C GLY A 1215 -22.42 43.56 -173.83
N ALA A 1216 -21.68 44.32 -173.02
CA ALA A 1216 -20.73 45.37 -173.39
C ALA A 1216 -21.34 46.54 -174.20
N ALA A 1217 -22.66 46.66 -174.25
CA ALA A 1217 -23.34 47.81 -174.82
C ALA A 1217 -22.94 49.08 -174.06
N THR A 1218 -22.40 50.08 -174.77
CA THR A 1218 -21.90 51.33 -174.16
C THR A 1218 -22.58 52.54 -174.78
N ALA A 1219 -23.54 53.14 -174.07
CA ALA A 1219 -24.25 54.35 -174.48
C ALA A 1219 -23.62 55.57 -173.79
N SER A 1220 -22.60 56.17 -174.42
CA SER A 1220 -21.78 57.22 -173.78
C SER A 1220 -22.21 58.65 -174.13
N THR A 1221 -23.11 58.85 -175.10
CA THR A 1221 -23.59 60.17 -175.53
C THR A 1221 -25.02 60.42 -175.06
N ALA A 1222 -25.39 61.70 -174.85
CA ALA A 1222 -26.69 62.05 -174.30
C ALA A 1222 -27.85 61.60 -175.21
N ASN A 1223 -28.94 61.10 -174.62
CA ASN A 1223 -30.08 60.47 -175.29
C ASN A 1223 -29.74 59.29 -176.23
N SER A 1224 -28.52 58.74 -176.19
CA SER A 1224 -28.16 57.58 -177.02
C SER A 1224 -28.67 56.26 -176.43
N VAL A 1225 -28.98 55.32 -177.32
CA VAL A 1225 -29.44 53.98 -176.94
C VAL A 1225 -28.53 52.96 -177.57
N ALA A 1226 -27.84 52.15 -176.75
CA ALA A 1226 -27.00 51.04 -177.18
C ALA A 1226 -27.68 49.72 -176.80
N LEU A 1227 -27.97 48.89 -177.81
CA LEU A 1227 -28.68 47.62 -177.68
C LEU A 1227 -27.84 46.52 -178.33
N GLY A 1228 -27.49 45.46 -177.58
CA GLY A 1228 -26.61 44.37 -178.02
C GLY A 1228 -26.72 43.08 -177.22
#